data_AF-A0A6A6F5P2-F1
#
_entry.id   AF-A0A6A6F5P2-F1
#
_cell.length_a   1.000
_cell.length_b   1.000
_cell.length_c   1.000
_cell.angle_alpha   90.00
_cell.angle_beta   90.00
_cell.angle_gamma   90.00
#
_symmetry.space_group_name_H-M   'P 1'
#
loop_
_entity.id
_entity.type
_entity.pdbx_description
1 polymer ?
#
loop_
_entity_poly.entity_id
_entity_poly.type
_entity_poly.pdbx_seq_one_letter_code
_entity_poly.pdbx_strand_id
1 'polypeptide(L)'
;MRTILQQLLALGPELAVYVLTTSLPVAHAAFQQTAVSSPNLDLSQLGRVAVGGDFDSISLYTYQGQNENTSTNGSQSLLTRYPDGAFQSLALADADTSIQAMCAFVTPDGNLNGVVVGGNFTSLGGVRADSIALWNPDNNEITALPGLSGGPVNALYCDAESGTVYVGGKFMAGNSTNAMAWTTGWVNLPFAGFNGPVHSITKDSRNNIVFGGSFTGLGNTTTPTEGKQQAVSIGSGRISAAGSTSRAGFSNPNNVICKTGEDQGPGNTWLLNDNTGGFWESALGFGVNPTVLRLYNTDYEGRGTKSFYFEEMNSGGILELNYIDPVTGQNSTCIRFCPLPQGNTTAQDFHFVRRVGMNAFRVWLTDFYGAGAGLNGIEMFSDEIYSYAVNAFNSPSCVETAAASVSTATPAEAWGRVPNSGLIASDFLSTVINSEANVGENTNVVFQPNLQQSGNYSVTLFTPGCIVDNSCSSRGRVEITASMTADSQPATTSSFQTNNYDKFEQIYYGYIDTDGFRPTVTLAPASGQNVPLTVVASRVRFELVSSTGGLNGLYEYNPNEVATSTNFSTSVVNRAASSLNARASFASVIQHNDKLLYAAGNFSGDGISNIVSIGGDGATSLPRGGLNGEVLEMFLNESTIYVGGAFTNTAQDQTEGLNHVASFSIDRNEWAPLGAGVNGAVFSIVPLTMNITADDRRDTMAISGNFTSVNGFNGNAAFDASGFAIWVPSESNWLHNIAGSSSALNGRLTAYTTVPGMDPVYAGEISSQGLDIHDVVELVGSGTPELQSLGIQLSANTAASRNGQSGSQKRDLTNGQPGSNYTGVYDGFFYNKNNLNITILGGSFSTTSTNGSIENLAFINNTDSNQQTVSGVSGLDSDSIFIAMDTYQTSLWAGGAVNGTVNGNPATGLVVYDLSANRYAAPHPPALGGDHVVVHAIAAQPEAEDVYVGGDYDTAGSLPCGPLCFYDTRALQWQSTGSGLEGVIYTMVWTSNTKLMIAGNLTVNGVRTTMATYDAKKQIFAEVPGSSNLPGPVTAISAVNSDYSEFWVSGTAANNQTVFLTKYDDGSWTPASGLGDSTSIRKLQIMPLTSNHDSSATVANNQVLMILGNINIPDQGNASAVLFNGTMYEPYILTNMDNGSQGSLSAIFVQNPNNFVNNRNHRLSVGIIVAIGLAIALAITGLIILLGLLLERRRRRIEGYVPITADKSANVNRLPPDQLFAKLEGGGHSPPKI
;
A
#
# COMPACT_ATOMS: atom_id res chain seq x y z
N MET A 1 -42.47 35.70 29.00
CA MET A 1 -41.26 34.92 29.34
C MET A 1 -41.34 34.44 30.79
N ARG A 2 -42.01 33.30 30.96
CA ARG A 2 -41.82 32.26 31.98
C ARG A 2 -41.79 31.00 31.10
N THR A 3 -40.92 29.99 31.14
CA THR A 3 -39.96 29.49 32.13
C THR A 3 -39.38 28.19 31.54
N ILE A 4 -38.06 28.10 31.37
CA ILE A 4 -37.35 26.80 31.20
C ILE A 4 -36.74 26.37 32.55
N LEU A 5 -36.35 27.36 33.37
CA LEU A 5 -35.77 27.13 34.70
C LEU A 5 -36.76 26.55 35.74
N GLN A 6 -38.08 26.71 35.55
CA GLN A 6 -39.08 26.10 36.45
C GLN A 6 -39.44 24.65 36.06
N GLN A 7 -39.13 24.20 34.85
CA GLN A 7 -39.34 22.79 34.46
C GLN A 7 -38.21 21.88 34.97
N LEU A 8 -36.99 22.41 35.13
CA LEU A 8 -35.84 21.69 35.69
C LEU A 8 -35.94 21.42 37.20
N LEU A 9 -36.69 22.23 37.95
CA LEU A 9 -36.87 22.07 39.41
C LEU A 9 -38.01 21.11 39.79
N ALA A 10 -38.70 20.51 38.81
CA ALA A 10 -39.80 19.55 39.05
C ALA A 10 -39.37 18.07 38.97
N LEU A 11 -38.10 17.80 38.66
CA LEU A 11 -37.54 16.45 38.62
C LEU A 11 -36.95 16.12 39.99
N GLY A 12 -37.53 15.12 40.66
CA GLY A 12 -37.17 14.74 42.02
C GLY A 12 -35.70 14.35 42.19
N PRO A 13 -35.21 14.27 43.45
CA PRO A 13 -33.80 14.06 43.76
C PRO A 13 -33.20 12.77 43.19
N GLU A 14 -34.01 11.80 42.76
CA GLU A 14 -33.53 10.57 42.11
C GLU A 14 -33.01 10.78 40.69
N LEU A 15 -33.52 11.75 39.91
CA LEU A 15 -33.02 12.01 38.55
C LEU A 15 -31.73 12.85 38.56
N ALA A 16 -31.56 13.71 39.57
CA ALA A 16 -30.34 14.49 39.76
C ALA A 16 -29.15 13.60 40.14
N VAL A 17 -29.38 12.54 40.92
CA VAL A 17 -28.35 11.52 41.20
C VAL A 17 -28.01 10.74 39.93
N TYR A 18 -28.98 10.40 39.09
CA TYR A 18 -28.73 9.71 37.81
C TYR A 18 -27.88 10.55 36.84
N VAL A 19 -28.13 11.86 36.74
CA VAL A 19 -27.35 12.79 35.88
C VAL A 19 -25.98 13.12 36.48
N LEU A 20 -25.80 13.01 37.81
CA LEU A 20 -24.50 13.20 38.48
C LEU A 20 -23.66 11.91 38.57
N THR A 21 -24.24 10.73 38.34
CA THR A 21 -23.52 9.44 38.29
C THR A 21 -23.25 8.94 36.87
N THR A 22 -23.82 9.56 35.84
CA THR A 22 -23.38 9.31 34.46
C THR A 22 -22.02 9.95 34.26
N SER A 23 -20.98 9.12 34.16
CA SER A 23 -19.69 9.50 33.61
C SER A 23 -19.93 10.24 32.29
N LEU A 24 -19.67 11.56 32.29
CA LEU A 24 -19.57 12.31 31.05
C LEU A 24 -18.55 11.57 30.18
N PRO A 25 -18.89 11.14 28.94
CA PRO A 25 -17.88 10.60 28.05
C PRO A 25 -16.82 11.69 27.90
N VAL A 26 -15.60 11.41 28.36
CA VAL A 26 -14.44 12.21 28.01
C VAL A 26 -14.33 12.04 26.50
N ALA A 27 -14.74 13.07 25.76
CA ALA A 27 -14.46 13.15 24.34
C ALA A 27 -12.94 13.16 24.21
N HIS A 28 -12.37 11.99 23.87
CA HIS A 28 -10.98 11.91 23.45
C HIS A 28 -10.87 12.74 22.18
N ALA A 29 -9.80 13.51 22.07
CA ALA A 29 -9.54 14.31 20.87
C ALA A 29 -9.19 13.32 19.76
N ALA A 30 -10.21 12.83 19.04
CA ALA A 30 -10.00 12.00 17.87
C ALA A 30 -9.03 12.71 16.93
N PHE A 31 -8.11 11.92 16.35
CA PHE A 31 -7.20 12.34 15.29
C PHE A 31 -7.94 13.24 14.27
N GLN A 32 -7.64 14.54 14.28
CA GLN A 32 -8.46 15.52 13.56
C GLN A 32 -8.08 15.55 12.08
N GLN A 33 -8.86 14.86 11.26
CA GLN A 33 -8.75 14.92 9.80
C GLN A 33 -9.19 16.30 9.30
N THR A 34 -8.32 16.98 8.55
CA THR A 34 -8.55 18.35 8.09
C THR A 34 -9.05 18.33 6.65
N ALA A 35 -10.28 18.80 6.43
CA ALA A 35 -10.82 19.00 5.09
C ALA A 35 -10.00 20.07 4.34
N VAL A 36 -9.77 19.88 3.04
CA VAL A 36 -9.09 20.90 2.23
C VAL A 36 -10.02 22.07 1.92
N SER A 37 -9.43 23.22 1.62
CA SER A 37 -10.19 24.38 1.15
C SER A 37 -10.84 24.09 -0.20
N SER A 38 -11.97 24.76 -0.47
CA SER A 38 -12.56 24.74 -1.80
C SER A 38 -11.52 25.15 -2.86
N PRO A 39 -11.44 24.45 -4.01
CA PRO A 39 -10.51 24.80 -5.08
C PRO A 39 -10.93 26.08 -5.83
N ASN A 40 -12.13 26.59 -5.56
CA ASN A 40 -12.69 27.83 -6.13
C ASN A 40 -12.70 27.86 -7.67
N LEU A 41 -12.77 26.73 -8.38
CA LEU A 41 -12.74 26.70 -9.85
C LEU A 41 -14.01 27.31 -10.46
N ASP A 42 -13.88 28.25 -11.39
CA ASP A 42 -15.00 28.82 -12.16
C ASP A 42 -15.16 28.10 -13.51
N LEU A 43 -16.12 27.19 -13.61
CA LEU A 43 -16.38 26.47 -14.87
C LEU A 43 -17.38 27.22 -15.78
N SER A 44 -18.02 28.28 -15.29
CA SER A 44 -19.12 28.96 -16.00
C SER A 44 -18.71 29.55 -17.35
N GLN A 45 -17.47 30.02 -17.47
CA GLN A 45 -16.92 30.60 -18.70
C GLN A 45 -16.37 29.54 -19.67
N LEU A 46 -16.03 28.37 -19.14
CA LEU A 46 -15.45 27.24 -19.86
C LEU A 46 -16.54 26.40 -20.55
N GLY A 47 -17.75 26.39 -20.00
CA GLY A 47 -18.83 25.50 -20.45
C GLY A 47 -18.62 24.11 -19.85
N ARG A 48 -18.79 23.06 -20.66
CA ARG A 48 -18.46 21.69 -20.25
C ARG A 48 -16.95 21.50 -20.14
N VAL A 49 -16.50 20.84 -19.08
CA VAL A 49 -15.09 20.52 -18.81
C VAL A 49 -14.99 19.05 -18.45
N ALA A 50 -14.19 18.29 -19.18
CA ALA A 50 -13.98 16.88 -18.89
C ALA A 50 -12.50 16.53 -18.84
N VAL A 51 -12.18 15.51 -18.04
CA VAL A 51 -10.83 14.95 -17.90
C VAL A 51 -10.86 13.47 -18.24
N GLY A 52 -9.81 13.03 -18.94
CA GLY A 52 -9.63 11.65 -19.37
C GLY A 52 -8.19 11.19 -19.15
N GLY A 53 -8.01 9.87 -19.07
CA GLY A 53 -6.71 9.29 -18.78
C GLY A 53 -6.78 7.77 -18.73
N ASP A 54 -5.81 7.20 -18.02
CA ASP A 54 -5.65 5.77 -17.76
C ASP A 54 -5.87 5.52 -16.27
N PHE A 55 -7.06 5.05 -15.92
CA PHE A 55 -7.47 4.77 -14.55
C PHE A 55 -8.69 3.85 -14.52
N ASP A 56 -8.82 3.09 -13.44
CA ASP A 56 -10.00 2.27 -13.13
C ASP A 56 -10.87 2.93 -12.05
N SER A 57 -10.26 3.76 -11.19
CA SER A 57 -10.97 4.59 -10.21
C SER A 57 -10.48 6.03 -10.16
N ILE A 58 -11.38 6.94 -9.76
CA ILE A 58 -11.13 8.37 -9.70
C ILE A 58 -11.84 9.02 -8.51
N SER A 59 -11.17 9.96 -7.84
CA SER A 59 -11.73 10.72 -6.71
C SER A 59 -11.19 12.15 -6.66
N LEU A 60 -11.91 13.02 -5.96
CA LEU A 60 -11.43 14.36 -5.61
C LEU A 60 -10.58 14.28 -4.34
N TYR A 61 -9.53 15.10 -4.27
CA TYR A 61 -8.78 15.35 -3.05
C TYR A 61 -9.62 16.25 -2.13
N THR A 62 -10.20 15.69 -1.06
CA THR A 62 -11.09 16.41 -0.14
C THR A 62 -10.55 16.52 1.30
N TYR A 63 -9.56 15.71 1.67
CA TYR A 63 -8.89 15.73 2.97
C TYR A 63 -7.37 15.70 2.86
N GLN A 64 -6.70 16.44 3.75
CA GLN A 64 -5.23 16.48 3.79
C GLN A 64 -4.65 15.09 4.04
N GLY A 65 -3.66 14.70 3.21
CA GLY A 65 -2.96 13.42 3.32
C GLY A 65 -3.50 12.30 2.42
N GLN A 66 -4.63 12.51 1.73
CA GLN A 66 -5.06 11.63 0.64
C GLN A 66 -4.02 11.64 -0.50
N ASN A 67 -3.75 10.48 -1.09
CA ASN A 67 -2.81 10.36 -2.20
C ASN A 67 -3.04 9.04 -2.94
N GLU A 68 -2.41 8.89 -4.10
CA GLU A 68 -2.53 7.70 -4.95
C GLU A 68 -1.56 6.56 -4.55
N ASN A 69 -0.69 6.77 -3.55
CA ASN A 69 0.33 5.79 -3.16
C ASN A 69 -0.29 4.67 -2.33
N THR A 70 -0.75 3.62 -3.00
CA THR A 70 -1.16 2.38 -2.36
C THR A 70 0.01 1.40 -2.26
N SER A 71 0.00 0.54 -1.24
CA SER A 71 0.99 -0.52 -1.08
C SER A 71 0.78 -1.56 -2.19
N THR A 72 1.83 -1.89 -2.95
CA THR A 72 1.78 -2.91 -4.03
C THR A 72 2.66 -4.13 -3.75
N ASN A 73 3.35 -4.14 -2.61
CA ASN A 73 4.27 -5.18 -2.17
C ASN A 73 3.67 -6.08 -1.07
N GLY A 74 2.33 -6.16 -1.03
CA GLY A 74 1.61 -6.96 -0.03
C GLY A 74 1.69 -6.46 1.41
N SER A 75 2.30 -5.30 1.67
CA SER A 75 2.29 -4.70 3.02
C SER A 75 0.86 -4.35 3.42
N GLN A 76 0.50 -4.64 4.66
CA GLN A 76 -0.75 -4.18 5.25
C GLN A 76 -0.53 -2.91 6.07
N SER A 77 -1.58 -2.11 6.23
CA SER A 77 -1.61 -0.92 7.06
C SER A 77 -2.66 -1.05 8.15
N LEU A 78 -2.45 -0.35 9.26
CA LEU A 78 -3.56 0.19 10.03
C LEU A 78 -4.26 1.26 9.22
N LEU A 79 -5.58 1.18 9.17
CA LEU A 79 -6.42 2.00 8.33
C LEU A 79 -7.53 2.64 9.17
N THR A 80 -7.87 3.88 8.85
CA THR A 80 -9.14 4.50 9.27
C THR A 80 -9.83 5.07 8.03
N ARG A 81 -10.95 5.75 8.20
CA ARG A 81 -11.67 6.39 7.09
C ARG A 81 -11.74 7.90 7.28
N TYR A 82 -11.59 8.62 6.20
CA TYR A 82 -11.95 10.02 6.11
C TYR A 82 -13.49 10.16 6.13
N PRO A 83 -14.04 11.35 6.44
CA PRO A 83 -15.48 11.54 6.48
C PRO A 83 -16.19 11.37 5.13
N ASP A 84 -15.45 11.48 4.01
CA ASP A 84 -15.93 11.16 2.66
C ASP A 84 -16.02 9.63 2.38
N GLY A 85 -15.49 8.80 3.28
CA GLY A 85 -15.48 7.35 3.20
C GLY A 85 -14.19 6.74 2.65
N ALA A 86 -13.26 7.54 2.13
CA ALA A 86 -11.97 7.06 1.64
C ALA A 86 -11.11 6.53 2.81
N PHE A 87 -10.34 5.48 2.58
CA PHE A 87 -9.40 4.93 3.55
C PHE A 87 -8.14 5.79 3.67
N GLN A 88 -7.72 5.98 4.90
CA GLN A 88 -6.47 6.60 5.30
C GLN A 88 -5.53 5.54 5.90
N SER A 89 -4.29 5.47 5.42
CA SER A 89 -3.23 4.69 6.09
C SER A 89 -2.69 5.45 7.30
N LEU A 90 -2.67 4.79 8.45
CA LEU A 90 -2.21 5.32 9.74
C LEU A 90 -0.78 4.85 10.06
N ALA A 91 -0.52 3.55 9.84
CA ALA A 91 0.78 2.93 10.08
C ALA A 91 0.95 1.70 9.18
N LEU A 92 1.98 1.73 8.34
CA LEU A 92 2.34 0.63 7.45
C LEU A 92 3.13 -0.45 8.21
N ALA A 93 2.73 -1.71 8.09
CA ALA A 93 3.53 -2.86 8.50
C ALA A 93 4.61 -3.14 7.43
N ASP A 94 5.70 -3.82 7.76
CA ASP A 94 6.69 -4.18 6.75
C ASP A 94 6.13 -5.08 5.64
N ALA A 95 6.88 -5.22 4.55
CA ALA A 95 6.42 -5.85 3.32
C ALA A 95 5.98 -7.31 3.47
N ASP A 96 4.93 -7.68 2.75
CA ASP A 96 4.29 -9.00 2.73
C ASP A 96 3.92 -9.59 4.11
N THR A 97 3.62 -8.72 5.07
CA THR A 97 3.17 -9.09 6.42
C THR A 97 1.65 -9.08 6.54
N SER A 98 1.14 -9.59 7.66
CA SER A 98 -0.28 -9.51 7.97
C SER A 98 -0.52 -8.94 9.36
N ILE A 99 -1.55 -8.11 9.49
CA ILE A 99 -2.17 -7.76 10.77
C ILE A 99 -3.38 -8.68 10.90
N GLN A 100 -3.40 -9.48 11.97
CA GLN A 100 -4.36 -10.58 12.14
C GLN A 100 -5.38 -10.30 13.24
N ALA A 101 -5.01 -9.55 14.28
CA ALA A 101 -5.89 -9.27 15.40
C ALA A 101 -5.70 -7.84 15.89
N MET A 102 -6.80 -7.22 16.32
CA MET A 102 -6.78 -5.92 16.96
C MET A 102 -7.81 -5.85 18.09
N CYS A 103 -7.48 -5.17 19.18
CA CYS A 103 -8.47 -4.84 20.20
C CYS A 103 -8.17 -3.50 20.89
N ALA A 104 -9.22 -2.74 21.21
CA ALA A 104 -9.10 -1.53 22.01
C ALA A 104 -8.76 -1.89 23.46
N PHE A 105 -7.61 -1.42 23.96
CA PHE A 105 -7.15 -1.66 25.32
C PHE A 105 -7.70 -0.58 26.26
N VAL A 106 -8.86 -0.88 26.84
CA VAL A 106 -9.55 -0.02 27.81
C VAL A 106 -9.28 -0.55 29.23
N THR A 107 -8.94 0.34 30.16
CA THR A 107 -8.75 -0.01 31.57
C THR A 107 -10.06 0.05 32.36
N PRO A 108 -10.14 -0.54 33.56
CA PRO A 108 -11.39 -0.60 34.34
C PRO A 108 -11.98 0.76 34.75
N ASP A 109 -11.19 1.82 34.66
CA ASP A 109 -11.60 3.22 34.87
C ASP A 109 -12.20 3.88 33.61
N GLY A 110 -12.28 3.15 32.48
CA GLY A 110 -12.84 3.59 31.21
C GLY A 110 -11.85 4.33 30.30
N ASN A 111 -10.58 4.44 30.69
CA ASN A 111 -9.56 5.11 29.88
C ASN A 111 -9.06 4.20 28.75
N LEU A 112 -8.88 4.77 27.56
CA LEU A 112 -8.29 4.09 26.41
C LEU A 112 -6.77 4.25 26.44
N ASN A 113 -6.04 3.14 26.60
CA ASN A 113 -4.57 3.14 26.53
C ASN A 113 -4.04 3.01 25.10
N GLY A 114 -4.90 2.66 24.13
CA GLY A 114 -4.57 2.50 22.72
C GLY A 114 -5.23 1.27 22.11
N VAL A 115 -4.89 0.95 20.87
CA VAL A 115 -5.28 -0.30 20.19
C VAL A 115 -4.09 -1.23 20.15
N VAL A 116 -4.25 -2.44 20.69
CA VAL A 116 -3.25 -3.50 20.55
C VAL A 116 -3.41 -4.13 19.18
N VAL A 117 -2.30 -4.22 18.46
CA VAL A 117 -2.22 -4.71 17.08
C VAL A 117 -1.29 -5.90 17.06
N GLY A 118 -1.81 -7.05 16.63
CA GLY A 118 -1.07 -8.31 16.55
C GLY A 118 -1.11 -8.88 15.13
N GLY A 119 -0.03 -9.56 14.73
CA GLY A 119 0.05 -10.19 13.42
C GLY A 119 1.40 -10.84 13.14
N ASN A 120 1.76 -10.93 11.87
CA ASN A 120 3.03 -11.45 11.37
C ASN A 120 3.87 -10.32 10.77
N PHE A 121 4.22 -9.31 11.57
CA PHE A 121 5.08 -8.19 11.15
C PHE A 121 6.31 -8.04 12.05
N THR A 122 7.36 -7.41 11.52
CA THR A 122 8.59 -7.09 12.27
C THR A 122 8.74 -5.57 12.50
N SER A 123 7.91 -4.76 11.85
CA SER A 123 7.74 -3.35 12.16
C SER A 123 6.34 -2.85 11.83
N LEU A 124 5.90 -1.81 12.53
CA LEU A 124 4.64 -1.12 12.28
C LEU A 124 4.87 0.39 12.41
N GLY A 125 4.46 1.16 11.39
CA GLY A 125 4.67 2.62 11.37
C GLY A 125 6.16 3.02 11.46
N GLY A 126 7.06 2.19 10.92
CA GLY A 126 8.51 2.39 11.02
C GLY A 126 9.15 1.99 12.36
N VAL A 127 8.35 1.60 13.36
CA VAL A 127 8.83 1.15 14.67
C VAL A 127 9.05 -0.38 14.63
N ARG A 128 10.24 -0.84 15.00
CA ARG A 128 10.53 -2.28 15.16
C ARG A 128 9.61 -2.89 16.21
N ALA A 129 8.85 -3.92 15.85
CA ALA A 129 7.90 -4.58 16.72
C ALA A 129 7.84 -6.08 16.39
N ASP A 130 8.01 -6.94 17.41
CA ASP A 130 8.04 -8.40 17.22
C ASP A 130 6.61 -8.96 17.23
N SER A 131 5.89 -8.81 16.11
CA SER A 131 4.52 -9.33 15.89
C SER A 131 3.41 -8.71 16.75
N ILE A 132 3.73 -7.74 17.61
CA ILE A 132 2.75 -7.01 18.43
C ILE A 132 3.20 -5.57 18.74
N ALA A 133 2.26 -4.64 18.66
CA ALA A 133 2.46 -3.23 18.98
C ALA A 133 1.18 -2.62 19.59
N LEU A 134 1.34 -1.46 20.22
CA LEU A 134 0.26 -0.60 20.70
C LEU A 134 0.23 0.67 19.85
N TRP A 135 -0.91 0.98 19.25
CA TRP A 135 -1.15 2.22 18.53
C TRP A 135 -1.96 3.19 19.39
N ASN A 136 -1.48 4.44 19.49
CA ASN A 136 -2.15 5.50 20.20
C ASN A 136 -2.97 6.38 19.23
N PRO A 137 -4.32 6.40 19.34
CA PRO A 137 -5.18 7.20 18.45
C PRO A 137 -5.04 8.72 18.62
N ASP A 138 -4.57 9.21 19.77
CA ASP A 138 -4.52 10.65 20.05
C ASP A 138 -3.38 11.36 19.30
N ASN A 139 -2.27 10.66 19.06
CA ASN A 139 -1.06 11.22 18.45
C ASN A 139 -0.49 10.39 17.29
N ASN A 140 -1.19 9.30 16.90
CA ASN A 140 -0.76 8.34 15.89
C ASN A 140 0.61 7.67 16.17
N GLU A 141 1.00 7.55 17.45
CA GLU A 141 2.27 6.95 17.85
C GLU A 141 2.17 5.42 17.97
N ILE A 142 3.20 4.71 17.50
CA ILE A 142 3.35 3.27 17.65
C ILE A 142 4.35 2.97 18.76
N THR A 143 3.95 2.12 19.71
CA THR A 143 4.82 1.59 20.77
C THR A 143 4.96 0.08 20.63
N ALA A 144 6.18 -0.41 20.49
CA ALA A 144 6.44 -1.86 20.46
C ALA A 144 6.20 -2.50 21.84
N LEU A 145 5.71 -3.74 21.87
CA LEU A 145 5.58 -4.55 23.09
C LEU A 145 6.60 -5.70 23.07
N PRO A 146 7.90 -5.45 23.39
CA PRO A 146 8.96 -6.45 23.26
C PRO A 146 8.80 -7.57 24.27
N GLY A 147 9.30 -8.77 23.93
CA GLY A 147 9.32 -9.93 24.83
C GLY A 147 8.63 -11.18 24.28
N LEU A 148 7.97 -11.07 23.12
CA LEU A 148 7.55 -12.22 22.33
C LEU A 148 8.71 -12.69 21.43
N SER A 149 8.80 -14.00 21.20
CA SER A 149 9.77 -14.62 20.30
C SER A 149 9.12 -15.80 19.57
N GLY A 150 9.49 -16.12 18.34
CA GLY A 150 9.10 -17.41 17.73
C GLY A 150 7.86 -17.42 16.80
N GLY A 151 7.18 -16.30 16.57
CA GLY A 151 6.19 -16.19 15.48
C GLY A 151 4.98 -15.28 15.75
N PRO A 152 3.94 -15.34 14.90
CA PRO A 152 2.89 -14.33 14.84
C PRO A 152 1.91 -14.35 16.00
N VAL A 153 1.29 -13.20 16.26
CA VAL A 153 0.13 -13.06 17.14
C VAL A 153 -1.14 -13.18 16.30
N ASN A 154 -1.86 -14.30 16.47
CA ASN A 154 -3.07 -14.58 15.70
C ASN A 154 -4.35 -14.06 16.36
N ALA A 155 -4.35 -13.92 17.69
CA ALA A 155 -5.55 -13.62 18.47
C ALA A 155 -5.26 -12.66 19.62
N LEU A 156 -6.18 -11.70 19.81
CA LEU A 156 -6.15 -10.74 20.91
C LEU A 156 -7.55 -10.64 21.52
N TYR A 157 -7.62 -10.62 22.85
CA TYR A 157 -8.82 -10.29 23.59
C TYR A 157 -8.49 -9.27 24.68
N CYS A 158 -8.98 -8.04 24.53
CA CYS A 158 -8.81 -6.96 25.52
C CYS A 158 -10.01 -6.98 26.48
N ASP A 159 -9.79 -7.44 27.72
CA ASP A 159 -10.81 -7.45 28.76
C ASP A 159 -10.85 -6.12 29.52
N ALA A 160 -11.83 -5.28 29.21
CA ALA A 160 -11.99 -3.96 29.82
C ALA A 160 -12.28 -4.03 31.33
N GLU A 161 -12.90 -5.12 31.82
CA GLU A 161 -13.23 -5.27 33.24
C GLU A 161 -12.01 -5.51 34.12
N SER A 162 -11.04 -6.28 33.60
CA SER A 162 -9.80 -6.62 34.32
C SER A 162 -8.61 -5.76 33.91
N GLY A 163 -8.71 -4.99 32.82
CA GLY A 163 -7.58 -4.27 32.25
C GLY A 163 -6.48 -5.21 31.76
N THR A 164 -6.86 -6.40 31.27
CA THR A 164 -5.93 -7.45 30.83
C THR A 164 -6.12 -7.73 29.34
N VAL A 165 -5.02 -7.78 28.59
CA VAL A 165 -5.02 -8.21 27.20
C VAL A 165 -4.51 -9.65 27.15
N TYR A 166 -5.37 -10.57 26.74
CA TYR A 166 -4.99 -11.96 26.47
C TYR A 166 -4.47 -12.05 25.05
N VAL A 167 -3.25 -12.57 24.92
CA VAL A 167 -2.52 -12.66 23.65
C VAL A 167 -2.33 -14.12 23.31
N GLY A 168 -2.79 -14.52 22.12
CA GLY A 168 -2.70 -15.87 21.60
C GLY A 168 -2.04 -15.88 20.22
N GLY A 169 -1.23 -16.88 19.96
CA GLY A 169 -0.57 -16.98 18.67
C GLY A 169 0.35 -18.17 18.59
N LYS A 170 1.46 -17.96 17.88
CA LYS A 170 2.49 -18.96 17.62
C LYS A 170 3.84 -18.41 18.05
N PHE A 171 4.05 -18.33 19.35
CA PHE A 171 5.22 -17.65 19.93
C PHE A 171 5.63 -18.30 21.26
N MET A 172 6.74 -17.85 21.82
CA MET A 172 7.26 -18.14 23.15
C MET A 172 7.57 -16.81 23.83
N ALA A 173 7.24 -16.71 25.11
CA ALA A 173 7.51 -15.52 25.91
C ALA A 173 7.73 -15.89 27.37
N GLY A 174 8.88 -15.49 27.93
CA GLY A 174 9.28 -15.93 29.27
C GLY A 174 9.34 -17.46 29.37
N ASN A 175 8.49 -18.04 30.22
CA ASN A 175 8.35 -19.50 30.39
C ASN A 175 7.03 -20.03 29.80
N SER A 176 6.33 -19.26 28.98
CA SER A 176 5.04 -19.60 28.39
C SER A 176 5.14 -19.79 26.88
N THR A 177 4.33 -20.68 26.33
CA THR A 177 4.23 -20.94 24.88
C THR A 177 2.84 -20.62 24.34
N ASN A 178 2.76 -19.92 23.22
CA ASN A 178 1.55 -19.64 22.41
C ASN A 178 0.43 -18.82 23.09
N ALA A 179 0.49 -18.56 24.40
CA ALA A 179 -0.44 -17.69 25.11
C ALA A 179 0.21 -16.93 26.26
N MET A 180 -0.16 -15.65 26.40
CA MET A 180 0.32 -14.73 27.44
C MET A 180 -0.79 -13.76 27.85
N ALA A 181 -0.59 -13.07 28.97
CA ALA A 181 -1.38 -11.90 29.33
C ALA A 181 -0.51 -10.65 29.38
N TRP A 182 -1.07 -9.51 29.00
CA TRP A 182 -0.47 -8.19 29.15
C TRP A 182 -1.35 -7.32 30.05
N THR A 183 -0.74 -6.74 31.09
CA THR A 183 -1.38 -5.78 32.00
C THR A 183 -0.60 -4.46 31.97
N THR A 184 0.36 -4.29 32.89
CA THR A 184 1.40 -3.26 32.81
C THR A 184 2.71 -3.80 32.22
N GLY A 185 2.69 -5.07 31.79
CA GLY A 185 3.80 -5.84 31.26
C GLY A 185 3.37 -7.29 31.03
N TRP A 186 4.29 -8.11 30.51
CA TRP A 186 4.06 -9.53 30.24
C TRP A 186 3.88 -10.34 31.53
N VAL A 187 2.80 -11.11 31.59
CA VAL A 187 2.46 -12.02 32.70
C VAL A 187 2.25 -13.43 32.14
N ASN A 188 2.94 -14.41 32.74
CA ASN A 188 2.70 -15.83 32.44
C ASN A 188 1.32 -16.23 32.97
N LEU A 189 0.53 -16.87 32.11
CA LEU A 189 -0.70 -17.55 32.55
C LEU A 189 -0.33 -18.73 33.47
N PRO A 190 -1.17 -19.11 34.44
CA PRO A 190 -0.85 -20.14 35.45
C PRO A 190 -0.63 -21.55 34.86
N PHE A 191 -0.95 -21.74 33.58
CA PHE A 191 -0.74 -22.97 32.82
C PHE A 191 0.45 -22.93 31.85
N ALA A 192 1.22 -21.82 31.84
CA ALA A 192 2.37 -21.59 30.96
C ALA A 192 2.06 -21.79 29.46
N GLY A 193 0.82 -21.49 29.07
CA GLY A 193 0.37 -21.52 27.68
C GLY A 193 0.08 -22.91 27.13
N PHE A 194 0.24 -23.11 25.83
CA PHE A 194 -0.21 -24.29 25.10
C PHE A 194 0.91 -24.91 24.26
N ASN A 195 0.84 -26.22 24.05
CA ASN A 195 1.76 -26.94 23.20
C ASN A 195 1.54 -26.71 21.68
N GLY A 196 0.55 -25.92 21.28
CA GLY A 196 0.30 -25.56 19.88
C GLY A 196 -0.31 -24.17 19.76
N PRO A 197 -0.47 -23.64 18.53
CA PRO A 197 -0.86 -22.26 18.32
C PRO A 197 -2.31 -21.99 18.75
N VAL A 198 -2.55 -20.78 19.23
CA VAL A 198 -3.88 -20.23 19.49
C VAL A 198 -4.31 -19.39 18.29
N HIS A 199 -5.56 -19.55 17.85
CA HIS A 199 -6.15 -18.82 16.71
C HIS A 199 -7.31 -17.91 17.13
N SER A 200 -7.97 -18.20 18.25
CA SER A 200 -9.09 -17.39 18.74
C SER A 200 -9.10 -17.32 20.27
N ILE A 201 -9.50 -16.18 20.80
CA ILE A 201 -9.72 -15.95 22.23
C ILE A 201 -11.04 -15.21 22.38
N THR A 202 -11.90 -15.71 23.25
CA THR A 202 -13.14 -15.04 23.63
C THR A 202 -13.38 -15.14 25.14
N LYS A 203 -14.31 -14.35 25.66
CA LYS A 203 -14.76 -14.42 27.06
C LYS A 203 -16.19 -14.94 27.08
N ASP A 204 -16.43 -15.95 27.91
CA ASP A 204 -17.76 -16.50 28.10
C ASP A 204 -18.59 -15.66 29.08
N SER A 205 -19.88 -15.96 29.18
CA SER A 205 -20.81 -15.25 30.08
C SER A 205 -20.54 -15.45 31.58
N ARG A 206 -19.63 -16.36 31.95
CA ARG A 206 -19.20 -16.62 33.33
C ARG A 206 -17.87 -15.93 33.66
N ASN A 207 -17.39 -15.05 32.78
CA ASN A 207 -16.11 -14.37 32.85
C ASN A 207 -14.89 -15.30 32.73
N ASN A 208 -15.08 -16.50 32.18
CA ASN A 208 -13.98 -17.39 31.81
C ASN A 208 -13.45 -17.01 30.43
N ILE A 209 -12.15 -17.19 30.22
CA ILE A 209 -11.50 -16.99 28.92
C ILE A 209 -11.43 -18.33 28.20
N VAL A 210 -11.94 -18.37 26.97
CA VAL A 210 -11.93 -19.55 26.12
C VAL A 210 -10.89 -19.35 25.02
N PHE A 211 -9.92 -20.25 24.99
CA PHE A 211 -8.88 -20.32 23.96
C PHE A 211 -9.26 -21.38 22.94
N GLY A 212 -9.21 -21.03 21.65
CA GLY A 212 -9.38 -21.95 20.53
C GLY A 212 -8.12 -21.99 19.65
N GLY A 213 -7.69 -23.18 19.26
CA GLY A 213 -6.50 -23.35 18.44
C GLY A 213 -6.21 -24.78 18.06
N SER A 214 -4.93 -25.06 17.78
CA SER A 214 -4.39 -26.37 17.41
C SER A 214 -3.48 -26.94 18.50
N PHE A 215 -4.02 -27.20 19.69
CA PHE A 215 -3.26 -27.69 20.84
C PHE A 215 -3.92 -28.90 21.52
N THR A 216 -3.10 -29.71 22.19
CA THR A 216 -3.53 -30.95 22.87
C THR A 216 -3.12 -31.01 24.35
N GLY A 217 -2.42 -29.99 24.85
CA GLY A 217 -2.01 -29.91 26.24
C GLY A 217 -1.50 -28.53 26.66
N LEU A 218 -1.29 -28.37 27.97
CA LEU A 218 -0.79 -27.15 28.60
C LEU A 218 0.75 -27.13 28.64
N GLY A 219 1.34 -25.93 28.74
CA GLY A 219 2.80 -25.73 28.74
C GLY A 219 3.50 -26.05 30.06
N ASN A 220 2.78 -26.05 31.19
CA ASN A 220 3.38 -26.22 32.53
C ASN A 220 3.62 -27.68 32.96
N THR A 221 3.39 -28.68 32.10
CA THR A 221 3.51 -30.10 32.47
C THR A 221 4.61 -30.85 31.71
N THR A 222 5.68 -31.08 32.46
CA THR A 222 6.84 -31.97 32.24
C THR A 222 7.39 -32.04 30.82
N THR A 223 8.27 -31.08 30.47
CA THR A 223 9.42 -31.33 29.58
C THR A 223 10.09 -32.64 29.98
N PRO A 224 10.60 -33.47 29.04
CA PRO A 224 11.37 -34.64 29.43
C PRO A 224 12.54 -34.23 30.32
N THR A 225 12.78 -35.01 31.37
CA THR A 225 13.78 -34.77 32.43
C THR A 225 15.24 -34.85 31.94
N GLU A 226 15.49 -35.24 30.69
CA GLU A 226 16.84 -35.25 30.10
C GLU A 226 16.78 -34.81 28.62
N GLY A 227 16.90 -33.50 28.36
CA GLY A 227 17.33 -33.04 27.04
C GLY A 227 18.75 -33.54 26.80
N LYS A 228 18.93 -34.50 25.89
CA LYS A 228 20.27 -35.00 25.54
C LYS A 228 21.10 -33.84 24.97
N GLN A 229 22.23 -33.56 25.60
CA GLN A 229 23.15 -32.51 25.21
C GLN A 229 23.77 -32.79 23.83
N GLN A 230 23.94 -31.74 23.03
CA GLN A 230 24.63 -31.77 21.74
C GLN A 230 25.92 -30.97 21.80
N ALA A 231 26.97 -31.47 21.17
CA ALA A 231 28.23 -30.75 21.08
C ALA A 231 28.08 -29.52 20.16
N VAL A 232 28.69 -28.42 20.58
CA VAL A 232 28.74 -27.15 19.85
C VAL A 232 29.99 -27.14 18.99
N SER A 233 29.89 -26.70 17.73
CA SER A 233 31.03 -26.61 16.81
C SER A 233 31.94 -25.41 17.14
N ILE A 234 32.59 -25.43 18.30
CA ILE A 234 33.42 -24.33 18.81
C ILE A 234 34.63 -24.02 17.93
N GLY A 235 35.07 -24.99 17.11
CA GLY A 235 36.17 -24.84 16.15
C GLY A 235 35.80 -24.17 14.83
N SER A 236 34.51 -23.94 14.56
CA SER A 236 34.07 -23.21 13.37
C SER A 236 34.26 -21.68 13.49
N GLY A 237 34.55 -21.20 14.70
CA GLY A 237 34.84 -19.79 14.99
C GLY A 237 36.31 -19.40 14.75
N ARG A 238 36.61 -18.11 14.91
CA ARG A 238 37.98 -17.60 14.93
C ARG A 238 38.60 -17.92 16.29
N ILE A 239 39.57 -18.84 16.28
CA ILE A 239 40.29 -19.24 17.49
C ILE A 239 41.47 -18.29 17.73
N SER A 240 41.54 -17.74 18.93
CA SER A 240 42.65 -16.89 19.38
C SER A 240 43.17 -17.39 20.73
N ALA A 241 44.43 -17.09 21.02
CA ALA A 241 45.05 -17.51 22.28
C ALA A 241 46.19 -16.56 22.66
N ALA A 242 46.44 -16.42 23.96
CA ALA A 242 47.62 -15.74 24.48
C ALA A 242 48.45 -16.68 25.34
N GLY A 243 49.77 -16.49 25.29
CA GLY A 243 50.73 -17.27 26.07
C GLY A 243 51.19 -18.57 25.40
N SER A 244 50.72 -18.91 24.19
CA SER A 244 51.14 -20.12 23.47
C SER A 244 52.67 -20.26 23.39
N THR A 245 53.15 -21.48 23.58
CA THR A 245 54.59 -21.80 23.47
C THR A 245 55.13 -21.61 22.04
N SER A 246 56.44 -21.40 21.90
CA SER A 246 57.13 -21.46 20.60
C SER A 246 57.58 -22.88 20.20
N ARG A 247 57.31 -23.90 21.03
CA ARG A 247 57.67 -25.30 20.75
C ARG A 247 56.88 -25.83 19.55
N ALA A 248 57.60 -26.41 18.58
CA ALA A 248 57.00 -26.99 17.38
C ALA A 248 55.96 -28.07 17.74
N GLY A 249 54.75 -27.94 17.18
CA GLY A 249 53.64 -28.87 17.43
C GLY A 249 52.80 -28.61 18.67
N PHE A 250 53.16 -27.62 19.53
CA PHE A 250 52.41 -27.30 20.75
C PHE A 250 51.83 -25.88 20.80
N SER A 251 52.18 -25.05 19.81
CA SER A 251 51.82 -23.63 19.75
C SER A 251 50.39 -23.36 19.25
N ASN A 252 49.80 -24.30 18.53
CA ASN A 252 48.51 -24.13 17.86
C ASN A 252 47.34 -24.41 18.82
N PRO A 253 46.52 -23.41 19.19
CA PRO A 253 45.36 -23.60 20.08
C PRO A 253 44.25 -24.45 19.47
N ASN A 254 44.27 -24.72 18.15
CA ASN A 254 43.33 -25.63 17.52
C ASN A 254 43.61 -27.11 17.85
N ASN A 255 44.80 -27.43 18.36
CA ASN A 255 45.19 -28.82 18.65
C ASN A 255 44.34 -29.49 19.74
N VAL A 256 43.60 -28.71 20.55
CA VAL A 256 42.80 -29.21 21.68
C VAL A 256 41.30 -29.27 21.39
N ILE A 257 40.85 -28.73 20.26
CA ILE A 257 39.42 -28.64 19.97
C ILE A 257 38.89 -30.05 19.74
N CYS A 258 37.91 -30.46 20.55
CA CYS A 258 37.23 -31.73 20.38
C CYS A 258 38.19 -32.96 20.40
N LYS A 259 39.27 -32.87 21.19
CA LYS A 259 40.21 -33.96 21.44
C LYS A 259 39.94 -34.59 22.80
N THR A 260 40.04 -35.92 22.87
CA THR A 260 40.01 -36.66 24.12
C THR A 260 41.43 -36.78 24.69
N GLY A 261 41.57 -36.90 26.00
CA GLY A 261 42.88 -36.94 26.69
C GLY A 261 43.77 -38.15 26.38
N GLU A 262 43.37 -39.03 25.46
CA GLU A 262 44.05 -40.28 25.11
C GLU A 262 45.33 -40.06 24.28
N ASP A 263 45.33 -39.08 23.38
CA ASP A 263 46.50 -38.72 22.56
C ASP A 263 47.15 -37.43 23.08
N GLN A 264 48.37 -37.53 23.62
CA GLN A 264 49.17 -36.36 24.04
C GLN A 264 50.42 -36.20 23.18
N GLY A 265 50.86 -34.96 22.98
CA GLY A 265 52.10 -34.63 22.26
C GLY A 265 51.90 -33.67 21.08
N PRO A 266 52.91 -33.54 20.20
CA PRO A 266 52.87 -32.62 19.06
C PRO A 266 51.64 -32.84 18.18
N GLY A 267 50.83 -31.80 17.97
CA GLY A 267 49.61 -31.85 17.17
C GLY A 267 48.33 -32.23 17.93
N ASN A 268 48.44 -32.73 19.17
CA ASN A 268 47.30 -33.12 20.01
C ASN A 268 47.23 -32.37 21.35
N THR A 269 48.29 -31.67 21.75
CA THR A 269 48.33 -30.87 22.98
C THR A 269 48.61 -29.40 22.67
N TRP A 270 47.98 -28.49 23.41
CA TRP A 270 48.30 -27.06 23.39
C TRP A 270 48.94 -26.65 24.72
N LEU A 271 50.12 -26.03 24.64
CA LEU A 271 50.91 -25.61 25.80
C LEU A 271 51.17 -24.10 25.79
N LEU A 272 51.27 -23.53 26.98
CA LEU A 272 51.75 -22.16 27.19
C LEU A 272 53.27 -22.12 27.39
N ASN A 273 53.85 -20.93 27.23
CA ASN A 273 55.25 -20.65 27.56
C ASN A 273 55.55 -20.90 29.04
N ASP A 274 56.82 -21.16 29.30
CA ASP A 274 57.27 -21.49 30.64
C ASP A 274 57.02 -20.34 31.61
N ASN A 275 56.51 -20.67 32.78
CA ASN A 275 56.17 -19.73 33.86
C ASN A 275 55.09 -18.70 33.48
N THR A 276 54.22 -19.01 32.51
CA THR A 276 53.12 -18.11 32.09
C THR A 276 51.76 -18.78 32.15
N GLY A 277 50.76 -18.00 32.59
CA GLY A 277 49.34 -18.26 32.31
C GLY A 277 48.93 -17.62 30.97
N GLY A 278 47.69 -17.83 30.57
CA GLY A 278 47.22 -17.39 29.26
C GLY A 278 45.74 -17.64 29.06
N PHE A 279 45.28 -17.58 27.82
CA PHE A 279 43.88 -17.87 27.51
C PHE A 279 43.71 -18.57 26.17
N TRP A 280 42.60 -19.27 26.07
CA TRP A 280 42.04 -19.79 24.84
C TRP A 280 40.70 -19.09 24.59
N GLU A 281 40.47 -18.60 23.38
CA GLU A 281 39.27 -17.86 23.00
C GLU A 281 38.69 -18.38 21.70
N SER A 282 37.37 -18.45 21.63
CA SER A 282 36.63 -18.71 20.40
C SER A 282 35.62 -17.59 20.15
N ALA A 283 35.69 -16.99 18.96
CA ALA A 283 34.68 -16.08 18.43
C ALA A 283 33.91 -16.78 17.30
N LEU A 284 32.70 -17.22 17.60
CA LEU A 284 31.80 -17.98 16.75
C LEU A 284 31.05 -17.06 15.76
N GLY A 285 30.73 -17.58 14.58
CA GLY A 285 29.81 -16.95 13.63
C GLY A 285 28.33 -17.15 13.98
N PHE A 286 28.02 -17.68 15.16
CA PHE A 286 26.66 -17.94 15.64
C PHE A 286 26.58 -17.81 17.16
N GLY A 287 25.41 -17.45 17.68
CA GLY A 287 25.13 -17.46 19.12
C GLY A 287 24.80 -18.86 19.64
N VAL A 288 25.25 -19.16 20.85
CA VAL A 288 25.00 -20.42 21.57
C VAL A 288 24.62 -20.14 23.04
N ASN A 289 23.68 -20.93 23.56
CA ASN A 289 23.40 -21.01 24.99
C ASN A 289 24.08 -22.28 25.56
N PRO A 290 25.27 -22.20 26.15
CA PRO A 290 25.99 -23.39 26.61
C PRO A 290 25.40 -23.96 27.91
N THR A 291 25.43 -25.28 28.03
CA THR A 291 24.98 -26.03 29.21
C THR A 291 26.15 -26.68 29.95
N VAL A 292 27.17 -27.15 29.22
CA VAL A 292 28.38 -27.77 29.79
C VAL A 292 29.62 -27.32 29.03
N LEU A 293 30.67 -26.99 29.78
CA LEU A 293 32.06 -26.90 29.32
C LEU A 293 32.80 -28.14 29.80
N ARG A 294 33.40 -28.90 28.89
CA ARG A 294 34.20 -30.08 29.21
C ARG A 294 35.65 -29.82 28.84
N LEU A 295 36.55 -30.06 29.79
CA LEU A 295 37.98 -29.84 29.63
C LEU A 295 38.76 -31.13 29.91
N TYR A 296 39.85 -31.32 29.16
CA TYR A 296 40.81 -32.39 29.40
C TYR A 296 42.16 -31.74 29.73
N ASN A 297 42.65 -31.99 30.94
CA ASN A 297 43.96 -31.49 31.34
C ASN A 297 45.06 -32.24 30.58
N THR A 298 46.21 -31.60 30.41
CA THR A 298 47.42 -32.28 29.91
C THR A 298 48.27 -32.77 31.09
N ASP A 299 49.06 -33.81 30.86
CA ASP A 299 50.14 -34.26 31.75
C ASP A 299 51.47 -34.40 30.97
N TYR A 300 51.55 -33.76 29.80
CA TYR A 300 52.70 -33.89 28.91
C TYR A 300 53.93 -33.23 29.56
N GLU A 301 54.95 -34.05 29.85
CA GLU A 301 56.17 -33.63 30.57
C GLU A 301 55.88 -33.02 31.96
N GLY A 302 54.78 -33.44 32.61
CA GLY A 302 54.37 -32.94 33.93
C GLY A 302 53.78 -31.53 33.93
N ARG A 303 53.48 -30.97 32.75
CA ARG A 303 52.74 -29.70 32.59
C ARG A 303 51.24 -29.96 32.68
N GLY A 304 50.49 -28.96 33.15
CA GLY A 304 49.03 -29.02 33.19
C GLY A 304 48.42 -27.73 33.75
N THR A 305 47.14 -27.50 33.54
CA THR A 305 46.41 -26.39 34.16
C THR A 305 45.94 -26.78 35.56
N LYS A 306 46.10 -25.89 36.54
CA LYS A 306 45.64 -26.06 37.92
C LYS A 306 44.33 -25.33 38.19
N SER A 307 44.19 -24.09 37.70
CA SER A 307 42.98 -23.29 37.89
C SER A 307 42.66 -22.44 36.67
N PHE A 308 41.37 -22.38 36.33
CA PHE A 308 40.85 -21.56 35.24
C PHE A 308 39.60 -20.78 35.63
N TYR A 309 39.18 -19.86 34.77
CA TYR A 309 37.85 -19.27 34.79
C TYR A 309 37.31 -19.04 33.38
N PHE A 310 35.98 -18.92 33.28
CA PHE A 310 35.26 -18.71 32.02
C PHE A 310 34.73 -17.27 31.95
N GLU A 311 35.04 -16.59 30.86
CA GLU A 311 34.61 -15.23 30.56
C GLU A 311 33.75 -15.21 29.29
N GLU A 312 32.55 -14.64 29.41
CA GLU A 312 31.63 -14.38 28.31
C GLU A 312 31.97 -12.99 27.72
N MET A 313 32.28 -12.92 26.43
CA MET A 313 32.93 -11.74 25.85
C MET A 313 31.95 -10.62 25.45
N ASN A 314 30.65 -10.89 25.33
CA ASN A 314 29.68 -9.86 24.94
C ASN A 314 29.38 -8.90 26.09
N SER A 315 29.32 -9.40 27.33
CA SER A 315 29.13 -8.60 28.55
C SER A 315 30.42 -8.40 29.36
N GLY A 316 31.46 -9.21 29.12
CA GLY A 316 32.67 -9.26 29.96
C GLY A 316 32.44 -9.97 31.31
N GLY A 317 31.32 -10.70 31.45
CA GLY A 317 30.94 -11.38 32.66
C GLY A 317 31.71 -12.68 32.89
N ILE A 318 32.11 -12.95 34.14
CA ILE A 318 32.66 -14.26 34.55
C ILE A 318 31.50 -15.12 35.06
N LEU A 319 31.34 -16.31 34.47
CA LEU A 319 30.21 -17.19 34.77
C LEU A 319 30.54 -18.17 35.89
N GLU A 320 29.53 -18.45 36.73
CA GLU A 320 29.60 -19.48 37.77
C GLU A 320 29.35 -20.87 37.18
N LEU A 321 30.19 -21.83 37.57
CA LEU A 321 30.19 -23.20 37.08
C LEU A 321 30.03 -24.19 38.25
N ASN A 322 29.25 -25.24 38.02
CA ASN A 322 29.11 -26.38 38.92
C ASN A 322 29.91 -27.57 38.36
N TYR A 323 30.62 -28.30 39.21
CA TYR A 323 31.38 -29.49 38.80
C TYR A 323 31.34 -30.55 39.90
N ILE A 324 31.63 -31.80 39.52
CA ILE A 324 31.85 -32.88 40.49
C ILE A 324 33.31 -32.82 40.91
N ASP A 325 33.57 -32.59 42.20
CA ASP A 325 34.92 -32.57 42.72
C ASP A 325 35.55 -33.97 42.59
N PRO A 326 36.65 -34.12 41.84
CA PRO A 326 37.21 -35.43 41.50
C PRO A 326 37.91 -36.11 42.67
N VAL A 327 38.17 -35.41 43.78
CA VAL A 327 38.75 -35.96 45.01
C VAL A 327 37.65 -36.45 45.95
N THR A 328 36.55 -35.70 46.07
CA THR A 328 35.47 -36.00 47.04
C THR A 328 34.24 -36.69 46.43
N GLY A 329 34.07 -36.61 45.12
CA GLY A 329 32.88 -37.08 44.39
C GLY A 329 31.63 -36.25 44.64
N GLN A 330 31.73 -35.08 45.28
CA GLN A 330 30.59 -34.22 45.63
C GLN A 330 30.44 -33.04 44.65
N ASN A 331 29.21 -32.56 44.46
CA ASN A 331 28.95 -31.34 43.70
C ASN A 331 29.56 -30.12 44.41
N SER A 332 30.31 -29.32 43.67
CA SER A 332 30.94 -28.07 44.12
C SER A 332 30.74 -26.97 43.07
N THR A 333 30.91 -25.71 43.46
CA THR A 333 30.78 -24.55 42.56
C THR A 333 32.07 -23.74 42.51
N CYS A 334 32.33 -23.08 41.38
CA CYS A 334 33.50 -22.24 41.17
C CYS A 334 33.18 -21.06 40.25
N ILE A 335 33.96 -19.98 40.39
CA ILE A 335 33.85 -18.77 39.53
C ILE A 335 35.22 -18.42 38.96
N ARG A 336 36.18 -18.03 39.81
CA ARG A 336 37.52 -17.55 39.39
C ARG A 336 38.63 -18.59 39.46
N PHE A 337 38.41 -19.68 40.19
CA PHE A 337 39.41 -20.71 40.49
C PHE A 337 38.81 -22.11 40.30
N CYS A 338 38.33 -22.39 39.09
CA CYS A 338 37.80 -23.70 38.75
C CYS A 338 38.95 -24.72 38.65
N PRO A 339 38.95 -25.80 39.45
CA PRO A 339 40.12 -26.67 39.58
C PRO A 339 40.17 -27.73 38.48
N LEU A 340 41.38 -27.94 37.94
CA LEU A 340 41.73 -29.11 37.13
C LEU A 340 42.82 -29.90 37.89
N PRO A 341 42.59 -31.18 38.25
CA PRO A 341 43.57 -31.97 38.99
C PRO A 341 44.83 -32.27 38.18
N GLN A 342 45.96 -32.35 38.87
CA GLN A 342 47.23 -32.77 38.29
C GLN A 342 47.16 -34.24 37.85
N GLY A 343 47.69 -34.55 36.67
CA GLY A 343 47.73 -35.93 36.14
C GLY A 343 46.37 -36.49 35.73
N ASN A 344 45.28 -35.73 35.84
CA ASN A 344 43.97 -36.15 35.35
C ASN A 344 43.85 -35.91 33.85
N THR A 345 44.02 -36.95 33.05
CA THR A 345 43.84 -36.91 31.60
C THR A 345 42.41 -37.26 31.15
N THR A 346 41.50 -37.52 32.10
CA THR A 346 40.08 -37.79 31.79
C THR A 346 39.28 -36.49 31.70
N ALA A 347 38.07 -36.56 31.13
CA ALA A 347 37.16 -35.43 31.00
C ALA A 347 36.74 -34.88 32.37
N GLN A 348 36.69 -33.56 32.51
CA GLN A 348 36.05 -32.89 33.63
C GLN A 348 34.98 -31.91 33.14
N ASP A 349 33.77 -32.07 33.65
CA ASP A 349 32.58 -31.32 33.25
C ASP A 349 32.30 -30.17 34.20
N PHE A 350 32.00 -29.02 33.60
CA PHE A 350 31.61 -27.80 34.28
C PHE A 350 30.26 -27.33 33.72
N HIS A 351 29.22 -27.41 34.53
CA HIS A 351 27.86 -27.03 34.17
C HIS A 351 27.63 -25.55 34.45
N PHE A 352 27.05 -24.82 33.49
CA PHE A 352 26.74 -23.40 33.66
C PHE A 352 25.54 -23.22 34.60
N VAL A 353 25.69 -22.45 35.67
CA VAL A 353 24.61 -22.16 36.64
C VAL A 353 23.51 -21.29 36.02
N ARG A 354 23.92 -20.31 35.22
CA ARG A 354 23.03 -19.46 34.42
C ARG A 354 23.36 -19.64 32.95
N ARG A 355 22.32 -19.87 32.15
CA ARG A 355 22.42 -19.94 30.69
C ARG A 355 22.48 -18.51 30.16
N VAL A 356 23.61 -18.12 29.59
CA VAL A 356 23.82 -16.82 28.98
C VAL A 356 24.19 -17.05 27.52
N GLY A 357 23.42 -16.45 26.61
CA GLY A 357 23.69 -16.54 25.17
C GLY A 357 24.97 -15.80 24.83
N MET A 358 25.87 -16.47 24.10
CA MET A 358 27.17 -15.92 23.73
C MET A 358 27.56 -16.34 22.31
N ASN A 359 28.30 -15.49 21.61
CA ASN A 359 28.96 -15.83 20.35
C ASN A 359 30.48 -15.70 20.46
N ALA A 360 31.00 -15.20 21.59
CA ALA A 360 32.43 -15.20 21.88
C ALA A 360 32.68 -15.46 23.36
N PHE A 361 33.68 -16.27 23.67
CA PHE A 361 34.05 -16.62 25.04
C PHE A 361 35.53 -16.91 25.18
N ARG A 362 36.03 -16.81 26.42
CA ARG A 362 37.43 -17.02 26.76
C ARG A 362 37.57 -17.91 28.00
N VAL A 363 38.48 -18.86 27.91
CA VAL A 363 38.91 -19.73 29.01
C VAL A 363 40.30 -19.29 29.45
N TRP A 364 40.40 -18.72 30.64
CA TRP A 364 41.67 -18.23 31.19
C TRP A 364 42.35 -19.32 32.01
N LEU A 365 43.60 -19.66 31.66
CA LEU A 365 44.43 -20.59 32.41
C LEU A 365 45.34 -19.77 33.34
N THR A 366 44.98 -19.75 34.63
CA THR A 366 45.55 -18.80 35.60
C THR A 366 46.67 -19.40 36.44
N ASP A 367 46.52 -20.65 36.86
CA ASP A 367 47.53 -21.41 37.60
C ASP A 367 47.86 -22.73 36.87
N PHE A 368 49.06 -23.26 37.06
CA PHE A 368 49.55 -24.45 36.37
C PHE A 368 50.42 -25.36 37.21
N TYR A 369 50.56 -26.61 36.76
CA TYR A 369 51.52 -27.60 37.23
C TYR A 369 52.73 -27.65 36.28
N GLY A 370 53.89 -28.04 36.81
CA GLY A 370 55.12 -28.14 36.04
C GLY A 370 55.60 -26.78 35.53
N ALA A 371 56.22 -26.78 34.35
CA ALA A 371 56.86 -25.59 33.79
C ALA A 371 55.89 -24.59 33.14
N GLY A 372 54.63 -24.94 32.89
CA GLY A 372 53.63 -24.03 32.29
C GLY A 372 52.26 -24.70 32.11
N ALA A 373 51.22 -23.90 31.84
CA ALA A 373 49.87 -24.42 31.63
C ALA A 373 49.70 -25.13 30.28
N GLY A 374 48.61 -25.87 30.15
CA GLY A 374 48.22 -26.50 28.89
C GLY A 374 46.91 -27.24 29.02
N LEU A 375 46.36 -27.62 27.87
CA LEU A 375 45.16 -28.44 27.75
C LEU A 375 45.41 -29.55 26.72
N ASN A 376 44.68 -30.64 26.86
CA ASN A 376 44.64 -31.72 25.87
C ASN A 376 43.29 -31.82 25.15
N GLY A 377 42.28 -31.10 25.62
CA GLY A 377 40.94 -31.16 25.06
C GLY A 377 40.03 -30.05 25.58
N ILE A 378 39.18 -29.51 24.71
CA ILE A 378 38.09 -28.59 25.05
C ILE A 378 36.85 -28.93 24.21
N GLU A 379 35.71 -29.04 24.88
CA GLU A 379 34.40 -29.32 24.30
C GLU A 379 33.34 -28.45 24.96
N MET A 380 32.30 -28.07 24.22
CA MET A 380 31.17 -27.33 24.75
C MET A 380 29.86 -27.95 24.26
N PHE A 381 28.85 -27.97 25.13
CA PHE A 381 27.56 -28.58 24.84
C PHE A 381 26.41 -27.58 25.04
N SER A 382 25.31 -27.82 24.33
CA SER A 382 24.03 -27.13 24.45
C SER A 382 22.89 -28.15 24.31
N ASP A 383 21.70 -27.85 24.83
CA ASP A 383 20.48 -28.63 24.59
C ASP A 383 19.62 -28.03 23.46
N GLU A 384 20.08 -26.96 22.81
CA GLU A 384 19.43 -26.37 21.65
C GLU A 384 19.85 -27.09 20.36
N ILE A 385 18.88 -27.67 19.64
CA ILE A 385 19.13 -28.37 18.40
C ILE A 385 18.90 -27.41 17.23
N TYR A 386 19.99 -26.92 16.65
CA TYR A 386 19.97 -26.09 15.45
C TYR A 386 20.60 -26.82 14.26
N SER A 387 20.04 -26.57 13.08
CA SER A 387 20.68 -26.80 11.79
C SER A 387 20.87 -25.46 11.09
N TYR A 388 22.12 -25.02 10.96
CA TYR A 388 22.52 -23.77 10.32
C TYR A 388 22.68 -23.95 8.81
N ALA A 389 22.43 -22.92 8.02
CA ALA A 389 22.62 -22.95 6.56
C ALA A 389 24.11 -23.00 6.22
N VAL A 390 24.93 -22.27 7.00
CA VAL A 390 26.39 -22.38 6.95
C VAL A 390 26.81 -23.73 7.55
N ASN A 391 27.02 -24.73 6.69
CA ASN A 391 27.25 -26.11 7.10
C ASN A 391 28.42 -26.30 8.10
N ALA A 392 29.44 -25.44 8.04
CA ALA A 392 30.57 -25.48 8.98
C ALA A 392 30.15 -25.33 10.45
N PHE A 393 29.01 -24.69 10.73
CA PHE A 393 28.48 -24.55 12.10
C PHE A 393 27.83 -25.82 12.62
N ASN A 394 27.45 -26.75 11.73
CA ASN A 394 26.74 -27.99 12.09
C ASN A 394 27.67 -29.16 12.41
N SER A 395 28.97 -29.03 12.12
CA SER A 395 29.95 -30.13 12.18
C SER A 395 30.95 -29.98 13.34
N PRO A 396 30.55 -30.22 14.60
CA PRO A 396 31.51 -30.29 15.71
C PRO A 396 32.45 -31.48 15.48
N SER A 397 33.77 -31.25 15.50
CA SER A 397 34.78 -32.30 15.32
C SER A 397 34.82 -33.34 16.46
N CYS A 398 34.03 -33.14 17.54
CA CYS A 398 34.01 -33.93 18.78
C CYS A 398 33.00 -35.07 18.77
N VAL A 399 32.27 -35.25 17.68
CA VAL A 399 31.16 -36.20 17.63
C VAL A 399 31.47 -37.27 16.59
N GLU A 400 32.03 -38.41 17.03
CA GLU A 400 32.04 -39.66 16.24
C GLU A 400 30.64 -40.30 16.25
N THR A 401 29.61 -39.55 15.81
CA THR A 401 28.28 -40.14 15.57
C THR A 401 28.09 -40.42 14.09
N ALA A 402 27.33 -41.47 13.78
CA ALA A 402 27.00 -41.87 12.42
C ALA A 402 26.28 -40.78 11.58
N ALA A 403 25.77 -39.70 12.19
CA ALA A 403 25.14 -38.58 11.48
C ALA A 403 25.25 -37.25 12.26
N ALA A 404 26.20 -36.38 11.91
CA ALA A 404 26.19 -34.97 12.35
C ALA A 404 25.04 -34.21 11.66
N SER A 405 24.60 -33.07 12.22
CA SER A 405 23.72 -32.15 11.48
C SER A 405 24.45 -31.71 10.20
N VAL A 406 23.74 -31.64 9.07
CA VAL A 406 24.32 -31.25 7.77
C VAL A 406 23.35 -30.32 7.07
N SER A 407 23.90 -29.31 6.41
CA SER A 407 23.17 -28.49 5.46
C SER A 407 23.86 -28.46 4.11
N THR A 408 23.07 -28.50 3.04
CA THR A 408 23.57 -28.48 1.65
C THR A 408 22.91 -27.34 0.90
N ALA A 409 23.72 -26.45 0.34
CA ALA A 409 23.25 -25.37 -0.55
C ALA A 409 23.48 -25.78 -2.01
N THR A 410 22.46 -25.59 -2.85
CA THR A 410 22.48 -25.98 -4.26
C THR A 410 22.09 -24.78 -5.14
N PRO A 411 22.83 -24.46 -6.21
CA PRO A 411 24.24 -24.82 -6.40
C PRO A 411 25.13 -24.07 -5.39
N ALA A 412 26.14 -24.72 -4.84
CA ALA A 412 26.91 -24.20 -3.70
C ALA A 412 27.58 -22.84 -4.00
N GLU A 413 28.03 -22.65 -5.24
CA GLU A 413 28.69 -21.43 -5.73
C GLU A 413 27.77 -20.21 -5.84
N ALA A 414 26.44 -20.40 -5.87
CA ALA A 414 25.49 -19.29 -5.92
C ALA A 414 25.23 -18.67 -4.54
N TRP A 415 25.52 -19.39 -3.45
CA TRP A 415 25.21 -18.95 -2.09
C TRP A 415 26.43 -18.31 -1.42
N GLY A 416 26.36 -16.99 -1.23
CA GLY A 416 27.37 -16.21 -0.50
C GLY A 416 27.10 -16.19 1.00
N ARG A 417 28.15 -16.26 1.83
CA ARG A 417 28.04 -16.10 3.29
C ARG A 417 28.01 -14.61 3.66
N VAL A 418 26.99 -14.21 4.41
CA VAL A 418 26.87 -12.88 5.00
C VAL A 418 27.23 -12.98 6.50
N PRO A 419 28.28 -12.26 6.97
CA PRO A 419 28.72 -12.34 8.36
C PRO A 419 27.78 -11.58 9.30
N ASN A 420 27.61 -12.10 10.52
CA ASN A 420 26.92 -11.44 11.61
C ASN A 420 27.74 -10.25 12.13
N SER A 421 27.19 -9.04 12.04
CA SER A 421 27.79 -7.80 12.56
C SER A 421 27.36 -7.44 13.99
N GLY A 422 26.72 -8.37 14.71
CA GLY A 422 26.15 -8.17 16.05
C GLY A 422 24.67 -7.79 16.06
N LEU A 423 24.07 -7.60 14.87
CA LEU A 423 22.65 -7.24 14.71
C LEU A 423 21.73 -8.46 14.53
N ILE A 424 22.31 -9.64 14.27
CA ILE A 424 21.60 -10.90 14.00
C ILE A 424 22.19 -12.04 14.85
N ALA A 425 21.53 -13.19 14.90
CA ALA A 425 21.97 -14.29 15.78
C ALA A 425 23.05 -15.21 15.18
N SER A 426 23.22 -15.22 13.86
CA SER A 426 24.26 -15.99 13.17
C SER A 426 24.55 -15.47 11.77
N ASP A 427 25.70 -15.82 11.22
CA ASP A 427 25.94 -15.71 9.79
C ASP A 427 24.87 -16.50 9.02
N PHE A 428 24.58 -16.08 7.80
CA PHE A 428 23.59 -16.69 6.94
C PHE A 428 24.09 -16.79 5.50
N LEU A 429 23.39 -17.56 4.67
CA LEU A 429 23.64 -17.65 3.24
C LEU A 429 22.65 -16.74 2.50
N SER A 430 23.14 -16.06 1.46
CA SER A 430 22.36 -15.19 0.56
C SER A 430 22.70 -15.49 -0.89
N THR A 431 21.70 -15.47 -1.77
CA THR A 431 21.87 -15.64 -3.22
C THR A 431 20.99 -14.65 -3.98
N VAL A 432 21.47 -14.15 -5.13
CA VAL A 432 20.72 -13.27 -6.05
C VAL A 432 20.48 -14.01 -7.35
N ILE A 433 19.21 -14.24 -7.66
CA ILE A 433 18.73 -14.98 -8.82
C ILE A 433 18.33 -13.99 -9.91
N ASN A 434 19.06 -14.00 -11.03
CA ASN A 434 18.84 -13.10 -12.16
C ASN A 434 18.14 -13.77 -13.37
N SER A 435 17.75 -15.04 -13.24
CA SER A 435 17.11 -15.83 -14.30
C SER A 435 15.95 -16.63 -13.74
N GLU A 436 14.77 -16.51 -14.34
CA GLU A 436 13.55 -17.22 -13.93
C GLU A 436 13.71 -18.74 -13.90
N ALA A 437 14.60 -19.31 -14.75
CA ALA A 437 14.88 -20.76 -14.77
C ALA A 437 15.51 -21.29 -13.47
N ASN A 438 16.08 -20.40 -12.65
CA ASN A 438 16.70 -20.72 -11.37
C ASN A 438 15.78 -20.38 -10.17
N VAL A 439 14.57 -19.87 -10.42
CA VAL A 439 13.52 -19.65 -9.42
C VAL A 439 12.74 -20.96 -9.25
N GLY A 440 12.79 -21.56 -8.06
CA GLY A 440 12.24 -22.88 -7.77
C GLY A 440 13.27 -23.80 -7.12
N GLU A 441 13.02 -25.11 -7.17
CA GLU A 441 13.81 -26.13 -6.46
C GLU A 441 15.28 -26.23 -6.90
N ASN A 442 15.66 -25.69 -8.07
CA ASN A 442 17.04 -25.70 -8.56
C ASN A 442 18.00 -24.85 -7.71
N THR A 443 17.46 -23.90 -6.94
CA THR A 443 18.22 -23.09 -5.99
C THR A 443 17.68 -23.34 -4.59
N ASN A 444 18.40 -24.05 -3.71
CA ASN A 444 17.86 -24.40 -2.39
C ASN A 444 18.92 -24.54 -1.30
N VAL A 445 18.46 -24.55 -0.05
CA VAL A 445 19.21 -25.01 1.12
C VAL A 445 18.43 -26.12 1.81
N VAL A 446 19.03 -27.30 1.92
CA VAL A 446 18.47 -28.45 2.64
C VAL A 446 19.13 -28.56 4.00
N PHE A 447 18.34 -28.50 5.06
CA PHE A 447 18.74 -28.69 6.45
C PHE A 447 18.41 -30.11 6.90
N GLN A 448 19.39 -30.81 7.46
CA GLN A 448 19.23 -32.17 7.98
C GLN A 448 19.77 -32.24 9.42
N PRO A 449 18.93 -32.07 10.46
CA PRO A 449 19.40 -32.10 11.84
C PRO A 449 19.83 -33.51 12.28
N ASN A 450 20.60 -33.57 13.37
CA ASN A 450 20.84 -34.78 14.15
C ASN A 450 19.92 -34.78 15.37
N LEU A 451 18.81 -35.53 15.31
CA LEU A 451 17.89 -35.71 16.42
C LEU A 451 18.19 -37.02 17.15
N GLN A 452 18.33 -36.96 18.48
CA GLN A 452 18.78 -38.08 19.30
C GLN A 452 17.66 -39.06 19.72
N GLN A 453 16.41 -38.72 19.44
CA GLN A 453 15.23 -39.53 19.75
C GLN A 453 14.00 -39.07 18.97
N SER A 454 13.11 -40.01 18.64
CA SER A 454 11.79 -39.73 18.09
C SER A 454 10.88 -39.10 19.16
N GLY A 455 9.93 -38.28 18.73
CA GLY A 455 9.03 -37.57 19.64
C GLY A 455 8.26 -36.44 18.96
N ASN A 456 7.43 -35.71 19.70
CA ASN A 456 6.77 -34.52 19.16
C ASN A 456 7.71 -33.32 19.22
N TYR A 457 7.95 -32.66 18.10
CA TYR A 457 8.82 -31.50 18.00
C TYR A 457 8.06 -30.28 17.45
N SER A 458 8.50 -29.10 17.90
CA SER A 458 8.31 -27.81 17.25
C SER A 458 9.53 -27.51 16.38
N VAL A 459 9.32 -27.21 15.10
CA VAL A 459 10.39 -26.88 14.14
C VAL A 459 10.24 -25.43 13.72
N THR A 460 11.26 -24.61 13.97
CA THR A 460 11.22 -23.15 13.74
C THR A 460 12.29 -22.72 12.74
N LEU A 461 11.89 -22.04 11.67
CA LEU A 461 12.75 -21.39 10.68
C LEU A 461 13.09 -19.97 11.12
N PHE A 462 14.33 -19.55 10.87
CA PHE A 462 14.85 -18.22 11.18
C PHE A 462 15.21 -17.51 9.88
N THR A 463 14.62 -16.33 9.65
CA THR A 463 14.84 -15.49 8.46
C THR A 463 15.41 -14.14 8.88
N PRO A 464 16.66 -13.81 8.50
CA PRO A 464 17.25 -12.52 8.79
C PRO A 464 16.50 -11.35 8.14
N GLY A 465 16.48 -10.20 8.82
CA GLY A 465 15.92 -8.96 8.28
C GLY A 465 16.64 -8.46 7.03
N CYS A 466 15.91 -7.90 6.06
CA CYS A 466 16.47 -7.45 4.78
C CYS A 466 17.21 -6.10 4.86
N ILE A 467 17.04 -5.33 5.95
CA ILE A 467 17.76 -4.07 6.15
C ILE A 467 19.26 -4.33 6.34
N VAL A 468 19.61 -5.46 6.98
CA VAL A 468 21.00 -5.76 7.38
C VAL A 468 21.94 -5.96 6.18
N ASP A 469 21.40 -6.37 5.03
CA ASP A 469 22.12 -6.63 3.78
C ASP A 469 21.59 -5.79 2.60
N ASN A 470 20.76 -4.77 2.88
CA ASN A 470 20.18 -3.84 1.90
C ASN A 470 19.48 -4.55 0.74
N SER A 471 18.76 -5.63 1.02
CA SER A 471 18.17 -6.51 0.00
C SER A 471 16.65 -6.39 -0.13
N CYS A 472 16.00 -5.56 0.69
CA CYS A 472 14.54 -5.49 0.85
C CYS A 472 13.76 -5.40 -0.47
N SER A 473 14.23 -4.60 -1.44
CA SER A 473 13.55 -4.40 -2.73
C SER A 473 13.63 -5.60 -3.68
N SER A 474 14.44 -6.61 -3.35
CA SER A 474 14.67 -7.80 -4.18
C SER A 474 14.31 -9.10 -3.47
N ARG A 475 13.99 -9.07 -2.18
CA ARG A 475 13.52 -10.26 -1.47
C ARG A 475 12.15 -10.68 -2.00
N GLY A 476 11.84 -11.96 -1.85
CA GLY A 476 10.53 -12.49 -2.23
C GLY A 476 10.13 -13.67 -1.36
N ARG A 477 9.34 -14.55 -1.95
CA ARG A 477 8.71 -15.71 -1.33
C ARG A 477 9.57 -16.96 -1.47
N VAL A 478 9.59 -17.77 -0.42
CA VAL A 478 10.22 -19.09 -0.38
C VAL A 478 9.17 -20.15 -0.07
N GLU A 479 9.35 -21.34 -0.63
CA GLU A 479 8.68 -22.56 -0.21
C GLU A 479 9.57 -23.35 0.74
N ILE A 480 8.98 -23.81 1.83
CA ILE A 480 9.62 -24.59 2.87
C ILE A 480 8.96 -25.96 2.93
N THR A 481 9.71 -26.99 2.56
CA THR A 481 9.25 -28.38 2.52
C THR A 481 9.87 -29.16 3.68
N ALA A 482 9.03 -29.60 4.60
CA ALA A 482 9.38 -30.34 5.81
C ALA A 482 9.01 -31.83 5.67
N SER A 483 10.01 -32.71 5.62
CA SER A 483 9.84 -34.17 5.64
C SER A 483 10.24 -34.70 7.01
N MET A 484 9.27 -35.20 7.78
CA MET A 484 9.43 -35.45 9.22
C MET A 484 9.25 -36.91 9.64
N THR A 485 8.63 -37.76 8.82
CA THR A 485 8.54 -39.21 9.04
C THR A 485 8.66 -39.96 7.71
N ALA A 486 9.01 -41.25 7.75
CA ALA A 486 9.20 -42.07 6.55
C ALA A 486 7.90 -42.30 5.74
N ASP A 487 6.75 -42.36 6.42
CA ASP A 487 5.46 -42.77 5.85
C ASP A 487 4.51 -41.60 5.55
N SER A 488 4.87 -40.37 5.93
CA SER A 488 4.02 -39.18 5.69
C SER A 488 4.48 -38.38 4.47
N GLN A 489 3.52 -37.72 3.82
CA GLN A 489 3.84 -36.73 2.79
C GLN A 489 4.51 -35.51 3.42
N PRO A 490 5.55 -34.92 2.78
CA PRO A 490 6.16 -33.69 3.26
C PRO A 490 5.13 -32.57 3.40
N ALA A 491 5.25 -31.77 4.46
CA ALA A 491 4.46 -30.56 4.64
C ALA A 491 5.17 -29.39 3.96
N THR A 492 4.48 -28.70 3.04
CA THR A 492 5.02 -27.50 2.38
C THR A 492 4.29 -26.26 2.88
N THR A 493 5.05 -25.22 3.23
CA THR A 493 4.52 -23.90 3.60
C THR A 493 5.27 -22.80 2.86
N SER A 494 4.59 -21.69 2.58
CA SER A 494 5.16 -20.53 1.88
C SER A 494 5.44 -19.41 2.88
N SER A 495 6.57 -18.73 2.75
CA SER A 495 6.94 -17.59 3.59
C SER A 495 7.62 -16.50 2.76
N PHE A 496 7.31 -15.24 3.04
CA PHE A 496 8.02 -14.09 2.46
C PHE A 496 9.26 -13.73 3.27
N GLN A 497 10.32 -13.25 2.60
CA GLN A 497 11.59 -12.84 3.24
C GLN A 497 11.84 -11.33 3.15
N THR A 498 10.80 -10.55 2.87
CA THR A 498 10.79 -9.08 2.73
C THR A 498 10.70 -8.34 4.07
N ASN A 499 10.75 -9.08 5.19
CA ASN A 499 10.74 -8.56 6.55
C ASN A 499 11.93 -7.63 6.85
N ASN A 500 11.65 -6.48 7.48
CA ASN A 500 12.67 -5.48 7.80
C ASN A 500 13.70 -5.98 8.83
N TYR A 501 13.21 -6.64 9.87
CA TYR A 501 13.99 -7.21 10.98
C TYR A 501 13.86 -8.73 11.05
N ASP A 502 14.63 -9.40 11.89
CA ASP A 502 14.61 -10.87 11.98
C ASP A 502 13.20 -11.43 12.25
N LYS A 503 12.81 -12.42 11.45
CA LYS A 503 11.54 -13.13 11.55
C LYS A 503 11.77 -14.60 11.94
N PHE A 504 10.85 -15.15 12.72
CA PHE A 504 10.87 -16.54 13.18
C PHE A 504 9.54 -17.20 12.89
N GLU A 505 9.54 -18.40 12.33
CA GLU A 505 8.32 -19.08 11.90
C GLU A 505 8.37 -20.56 12.27
N GLN A 506 7.44 -21.06 13.09
CA GLN A 506 7.30 -22.50 13.29
C GLN A 506 6.73 -23.15 12.02
N ILE A 507 7.53 -23.91 11.29
CA ILE A 507 7.16 -24.51 9.99
C ILE A 507 6.55 -25.91 10.12
N TYR A 508 6.73 -26.55 11.28
CA TYR A 508 6.15 -27.85 11.58
C TYR A 508 5.94 -28.03 13.08
N TYR A 509 4.85 -28.71 13.45
CA TYR A 509 4.61 -29.20 14.80
C TYR A 509 4.00 -30.59 14.72
N GLY A 510 4.64 -31.57 15.35
CA GLY A 510 4.18 -32.95 15.29
C GLY A 510 5.27 -33.97 15.57
N TYR A 511 4.94 -35.24 15.34
CA TYR A 511 5.85 -36.34 15.59
C TYR A 511 6.95 -36.42 14.52
N ILE A 512 8.21 -36.44 14.95
CA ILE A 512 9.37 -36.68 14.09
C ILE A 512 9.96 -38.04 14.41
N ASP A 513 10.24 -38.81 13.36
CA ASP A 513 10.93 -40.10 13.46
C ASP A 513 12.45 -39.93 13.27
N THR A 514 13.23 -40.67 14.07
CA THR A 514 14.70 -40.69 14.00
C THR A 514 15.26 -42.09 13.75
N ASP A 515 14.40 -43.12 13.73
CA ASP A 515 14.82 -44.52 13.57
C ASP A 515 14.86 -44.90 12.08
N GLY A 516 16.05 -44.90 11.48
CA GLY A 516 16.23 -45.26 10.06
C GLY A 516 15.72 -44.22 9.06
N PHE A 517 15.20 -43.09 9.56
CA PHE A 517 14.79 -41.92 8.79
C PHE A 517 15.54 -40.68 9.28
N ARG A 518 15.86 -39.77 8.36
CA ARG A 518 16.50 -38.49 8.70
C ARG A 518 15.58 -37.35 8.28
N PRO A 519 15.05 -36.55 9.23
CA PRO A 519 14.18 -35.45 8.89
C PRO A 519 14.93 -34.40 8.05
N THR A 520 14.20 -33.74 7.16
CA THR A 520 14.74 -32.71 6.27
C THR A 520 13.82 -31.51 6.21
N VAL A 521 14.41 -30.32 6.22
CA VAL A 521 13.72 -29.06 5.88
C VAL A 521 14.42 -28.47 4.66
N THR A 522 13.70 -28.26 3.57
CA THR A 522 14.23 -27.65 2.34
C THR A 522 13.65 -26.27 2.19
N LEU A 523 14.51 -25.26 2.01
CA LEU A 523 14.12 -23.88 1.68
C LEU A 523 14.51 -23.61 0.22
N ALA A 524 13.53 -23.25 -0.60
CA ALA A 524 13.70 -22.89 -2.01
C ALA A 524 12.88 -21.63 -2.37
N PRO A 525 13.26 -20.81 -3.35
CA PRO A 525 12.41 -19.74 -3.86
C PRO A 525 11.12 -20.32 -4.43
N ALA A 526 9.99 -19.68 -4.15
CA ALA A 526 8.70 -20.08 -4.72
C ALA A 526 8.68 -19.80 -6.24
N SER A 527 8.02 -20.66 -7.01
CA SER A 527 7.90 -20.49 -8.47
C SER A 527 7.05 -19.27 -8.85
N GLY A 528 7.27 -18.74 -10.06
CA GLY A 528 6.45 -17.66 -10.64
C GLY A 528 6.74 -16.25 -10.11
N GLN A 529 7.96 -16.01 -9.62
CA GLN A 529 8.39 -14.70 -9.12
C GLN A 529 9.30 -13.98 -10.12
N ASN A 530 9.21 -12.65 -10.13
CA ASN A 530 10.05 -11.80 -10.97
C ASN A 530 11.51 -11.77 -10.47
N VAL A 531 12.45 -11.61 -11.40
CA VAL A 531 13.89 -11.45 -11.12
C VAL A 531 14.33 -10.00 -11.37
N PRO A 532 15.34 -9.45 -10.66
CA PRO A 532 16.24 -10.12 -9.71
C PRO A 532 15.56 -10.46 -8.37
N LEU A 533 15.76 -11.70 -7.89
CA LEU A 533 15.21 -12.22 -6.64
C LEU A 533 16.33 -12.60 -5.67
N THR A 534 16.34 -12.03 -4.47
CA THR A 534 17.27 -12.38 -3.40
C THR A 534 16.61 -13.35 -2.42
N VAL A 535 17.31 -14.44 -2.10
CA VAL A 535 16.86 -15.47 -1.15
C VAL A 535 17.93 -15.68 -0.08
N VAL A 536 17.50 -15.85 1.17
CA VAL A 536 18.41 -16.15 2.29
C VAL A 536 18.03 -17.40 3.06
N ALA A 537 19.03 -17.97 3.72
CA ALA A 537 18.86 -19.09 4.62
C ALA A 537 19.78 -18.91 5.83
N SER A 538 19.22 -18.91 7.05
CA SER A 538 19.99 -18.77 8.30
C SER A 538 20.08 -20.07 9.07
N ARG A 539 18.99 -20.50 9.74
CA ARG A 539 18.97 -21.72 10.55
C ARG A 539 17.56 -22.23 10.83
N VAL A 540 17.48 -23.49 11.25
CA VAL A 540 16.25 -24.16 11.70
C VAL A 540 16.47 -24.73 13.09
N ARG A 541 15.56 -24.47 14.04
CA ARG A 541 15.57 -25.04 15.40
C ARG A 541 14.59 -26.20 15.50
N PHE A 542 14.98 -27.25 16.22
CA PHE A 542 14.14 -28.39 16.56
C PHE A 542 14.01 -28.47 18.08
N GLU A 543 12.81 -28.34 18.60
CA GLU A 543 12.53 -28.31 20.04
C GLU A 543 11.56 -29.43 20.40
N LEU A 544 11.97 -30.34 21.28
CA LEU A 544 11.15 -31.45 21.72
C LEU A 544 10.07 -30.96 22.70
N VAL A 545 8.80 -31.26 22.40
CA VAL A 545 7.64 -30.78 23.15
C VAL A 545 6.96 -31.95 23.87
N SER A 546 6.67 -31.75 25.16
CA SER A 546 5.85 -32.64 25.99
C SER A 546 4.41 -32.11 26.09
N SER A 547 3.43 -32.99 26.30
CA SER A 547 2.03 -32.60 26.51
C SER A 547 1.43 -33.33 27.70
N THR A 548 0.60 -32.67 28.52
CA THR A 548 -0.32 -33.34 29.47
C THR A 548 -1.16 -34.43 28.80
N GLY A 549 -1.46 -34.27 27.50
CA GLY A 549 -2.60 -34.91 26.85
C GLY A 549 -3.92 -34.37 27.39
N GLY A 550 -5.05 -34.79 26.82
CA GLY A 550 -6.39 -34.55 27.37
C GLY A 550 -7.14 -33.30 26.86
N LEU A 551 -6.49 -32.41 26.10
CA LEU A 551 -7.16 -31.34 25.35
C LEU A 551 -7.26 -31.70 23.86
N ASN A 552 -8.19 -31.06 23.16
CA ASN A 552 -8.38 -31.23 21.72
C ASN A 552 -8.79 -29.89 21.08
N GLY A 553 -7.96 -28.86 21.23
CA GLY A 553 -8.10 -27.57 20.54
C GLY A 553 -8.92 -26.49 21.26
N LEU A 554 -9.71 -26.80 22.30
CA LEU A 554 -10.36 -25.81 23.17
C LEU A 554 -9.87 -25.91 24.62
N TYR A 555 -9.72 -24.75 25.27
CA TYR A 555 -9.46 -24.65 26.70
C TYR A 555 -10.22 -23.49 27.35
N GLU A 556 -11.01 -23.79 28.38
CA GLU A 556 -11.65 -22.80 29.25
C GLU A 556 -10.78 -22.52 30.48
N TYR A 557 -10.44 -21.25 30.69
CA TYR A 557 -9.65 -20.74 31.80
C TYR A 557 -10.48 -19.80 32.67
N ASN A 558 -10.48 -20.01 33.99
CA ASN A 558 -11.08 -19.10 34.96
C ASN A 558 -10.00 -18.20 35.59
N PRO A 559 -9.96 -16.88 35.30
CA PRO A 559 -8.96 -15.97 35.86
C PRO A 559 -9.01 -15.81 37.38
N ASN A 560 -10.12 -16.20 38.02
CA ASN A 560 -10.30 -16.07 39.47
C ASN A 560 -9.79 -17.27 40.27
N GLU A 561 -9.36 -18.34 39.60
CA GLU A 561 -8.82 -19.54 40.25
C GLU A 561 -7.29 -19.50 40.39
N VAL A 562 -6.79 -19.79 41.59
CA VAL A 562 -5.35 -19.70 41.92
C VAL A 562 -4.53 -20.84 41.32
N ALA A 563 -5.15 -21.99 41.03
CA ALA A 563 -4.48 -23.19 40.50
C ALA A 563 -5.18 -23.71 39.26
N THR A 564 -4.41 -24.03 38.23
CA THR A 564 -4.89 -24.63 36.99
C THR A 564 -5.16 -26.12 37.18
N SER A 565 -6.42 -26.53 37.00
CA SER A 565 -6.80 -27.95 37.01
C SER A 565 -6.34 -28.63 35.72
N THR A 566 -5.70 -29.80 35.85
CA THR A 566 -5.42 -30.72 34.74
C THR A 566 -6.55 -31.73 34.50
N ASN A 567 -7.62 -31.67 35.30
CA ASN A 567 -8.84 -32.43 35.06
C ASN A 567 -9.77 -31.64 34.12
N PHE A 568 -9.63 -31.86 32.82
CA PHE A 568 -10.41 -31.16 31.79
C PHE A 568 -11.88 -31.59 31.73
N SER A 569 -12.26 -32.70 32.37
CA SER A 569 -13.62 -33.24 32.29
C SER A 569 -14.69 -32.40 32.99
N THR A 570 -14.33 -31.42 33.83
CA THR A 570 -15.29 -30.58 34.55
C THR A 570 -15.85 -29.44 33.69
N SER A 571 -15.05 -28.93 32.74
CA SER A 571 -15.47 -27.89 31.80
C SER A 571 -16.34 -28.44 30.69
N VAL A 572 -17.48 -27.79 30.42
CA VAL A 572 -18.36 -28.14 29.30
C VAL A 572 -17.67 -27.90 27.96
N VAL A 573 -16.89 -26.82 27.86
CA VAL A 573 -16.12 -26.42 26.67
C VAL A 573 -15.03 -27.45 26.36
N ASN A 574 -14.24 -27.84 27.37
CA ASN A 574 -13.18 -28.83 27.19
C ASN A 574 -13.78 -30.20 26.82
N ARG A 575 -14.90 -30.59 27.45
CA ARG A 575 -15.62 -31.83 27.11
C ARG A 575 -16.15 -31.82 25.67
N ALA A 576 -16.73 -30.71 25.23
CA ALA A 576 -17.23 -30.53 23.87
C ALA A 576 -16.12 -30.81 22.84
N ALA A 577 -14.95 -30.20 23.00
CA ALA A 577 -13.80 -30.47 22.13
C ALA A 577 -13.30 -31.92 22.22
N SER A 578 -13.26 -32.51 23.41
CA SER A 578 -12.83 -33.90 23.60
C SER A 578 -13.80 -34.95 23.01
N SER A 579 -15.05 -34.56 22.73
CA SER A 579 -16.05 -35.44 22.09
C SER A 579 -15.90 -35.52 20.57
N LEU A 580 -15.10 -34.64 19.98
CA LEU A 580 -14.76 -34.64 18.56
C LEU A 580 -13.63 -35.63 18.28
N ASN A 581 -13.40 -35.91 17.00
CA ASN A 581 -12.24 -36.66 16.55
C ASN A 581 -10.94 -35.95 16.97
N ALA A 582 -9.89 -36.75 17.19
CA ALA A 582 -8.59 -36.24 17.63
C ALA A 582 -7.99 -35.25 16.62
N ARG A 583 -7.23 -34.28 17.13
CA ARG A 583 -6.58 -33.19 16.37
C ARG A 583 -7.57 -32.19 15.78
N ALA A 584 -8.65 -31.90 16.51
CA ALA A 584 -9.53 -30.78 16.17
C ALA A 584 -8.74 -29.46 16.23
N SER A 585 -8.87 -28.64 15.19
CA SER A 585 -8.34 -27.28 15.13
C SER A 585 -9.50 -26.29 15.11
N PHE A 586 -9.44 -25.27 15.96
CA PHE A 586 -10.45 -24.21 16.01
C PHE A 586 -9.85 -22.91 15.51
N ALA A 587 -10.41 -22.35 14.45
CA ALA A 587 -10.00 -21.08 13.85
C ALA A 587 -10.72 -19.90 14.50
N SER A 588 -12.02 -20.05 14.82
CA SER A 588 -12.83 -18.99 15.42
C SER A 588 -13.76 -19.54 16.51
N VAL A 589 -13.86 -18.80 17.62
CA VAL A 589 -14.76 -19.07 18.74
C VAL A 589 -15.48 -17.78 19.12
N ILE A 590 -16.81 -17.78 19.06
CA ILE A 590 -17.64 -16.61 19.34
C ILE A 590 -18.69 -16.93 20.40
N GLN A 591 -18.90 -15.99 21.32
CA GLN A 591 -19.97 -16.05 22.32
C GLN A 591 -21.22 -15.38 21.78
N HIS A 592 -22.37 -16.05 21.88
CA HIS A 592 -23.68 -15.48 21.56
C HIS A 592 -24.59 -15.50 22.80
N ASN A 593 -24.97 -14.31 23.25
CA ASN A 593 -25.73 -14.09 24.50
C ASN A 593 -25.09 -14.83 25.70
N ASP A 594 -25.87 -15.14 26.75
CA ASP A 594 -25.33 -15.80 27.94
C ASP A 594 -25.29 -17.34 27.86
N LYS A 595 -25.65 -17.93 26.71
CA LYS A 595 -26.04 -19.35 26.63
C LYS A 595 -25.22 -20.23 25.68
N LEU A 596 -24.73 -19.70 24.56
CA LEU A 596 -24.16 -20.51 23.49
C LEU A 596 -22.82 -19.95 23.02
N LEU A 597 -21.82 -20.84 22.96
CA LEU A 597 -20.61 -20.62 22.20
C LEU A 597 -20.75 -21.29 20.82
N TYR A 598 -20.25 -20.65 19.78
CA TYR A 598 -20.05 -21.28 18.49
C TYR A 598 -18.55 -21.42 18.26
N ALA A 599 -18.12 -22.60 17.86
CA ALA A 599 -16.73 -22.89 17.57
C ALA A 599 -16.62 -23.50 16.18
N ALA A 600 -15.71 -23.00 15.36
CA ALA A 600 -15.53 -23.43 13.98
C ALA A 600 -14.05 -23.56 13.61
N GLY A 601 -13.76 -24.42 12.65
CA GLY A 601 -12.39 -24.75 12.27
C GLY A 601 -12.33 -25.99 11.38
N ASN A 602 -11.29 -26.80 11.58
CA ASN A 602 -11.08 -28.07 10.91
C ASN A 602 -11.23 -29.22 11.91
N PHE A 603 -12.41 -29.82 11.93
CA PHE A 603 -12.72 -30.94 12.81
C PHE A 603 -13.96 -31.71 12.34
N SER A 604 -14.09 -32.93 12.83
CA SER A 604 -15.27 -33.76 12.67
C SER A 604 -15.61 -34.49 13.96
N GLY A 605 -16.86 -34.90 14.11
CA GLY A 605 -17.36 -35.70 15.23
C GLY A 605 -18.58 -36.50 14.82
N ASP A 606 -19.30 -37.08 15.78
CA ASP A 606 -20.54 -37.81 15.50
C ASP A 606 -21.62 -36.84 14.99
N GLY A 607 -21.86 -36.86 13.67
CA GLY A 607 -22.80 -35.95 13.00
C GLY A 607 -22.34 -34.49 12.88
N ILE A 608 -21.15 -34.13 13.37
CA ILE A 608 -20.62 -32.75 13.41
C ILE A 608 -19.50 -32.60 12.37
N SER A 609 -19.55 -31.54 11.55
CA SER A 609 -18.47 -31.17 10.62
C SER A 609 -18.17 -29.68 10.68
N ASN A 610 -16.93 -29.34 11.04
CA ASN A 610 -16.26 -28.02 10.94
C ASN A 610 -16.88 -26.83 11.68
N ILE A 611 -18.10 -26.94 12.19
CA ILE A 611 -18.75 -25.94 13.05
C ILE A 611 -19.68 -26.63 14.05
N VAL A 612 -19.67 -26.15 15.30
CA VAL A 612 -20.42 -26.72 16.42
C VAL A 612 -20.93 -25.63 17.35
N SER A 613 -22.11 -25.83 17.96
CA SER A 613 -22.56 -25.01 19.08
C SER A 613 -22.30 -25.73 20.40
N ILE A 614 -21.95 -24.97 21.44
CA ILE A 614 -21.61 -25.48 22.77
C ILE A 614 -22.53 -24.78 23.77
N GLY A 615 -23.47 -25.54 24.32
CA GLY A 615 -24.36 -25.13 25.40
C GLY A 615 -24.12 -25.96 26.66
N GLY A 616 -25.03 -25.87 27.65
CA GLY A 616 -24.91 -26.60 28.92
C GLY A 616 -24.81 -28.13 28.77
N ASP A 617 -25.41 -28.69 27.72
CA ASP A 617 -25.41 -30.12 27.41
C ASP A 617 -24.17 -30.57 26.61
N GLY A 618 -23.26 -29.66 26.25
CA GLY A 618 -22.05 -29.94 25.48
C GLY A 618 -22.16 -29.54 24.00
N ALA A 619 -21.37 -30.22 23.16
CA ALA A 619 -21.31 -30.01 21.71
C ALA A 619 -22.60 -30.47 21.02
N THR A 620 -23.19 -29.60 20.20
CA THR A 620 -24.37 -29.90 19.37
C THR A 620 -24.08 -29.57 17.92
N SER A 621 -24.41 -30.49 17.01
CA SER A 621 -24.29 -30.24 15.57
C SER A 621 -25.21 -29.12 15.13
N LEU A 622 -24.71 -28.26 14.25
CA LEU A 622 -25.56 -27.37 13.48
C LEU A 622 -26.42 -28.19 12.48
N PRO A 623 -27.52 -27.61 11.97
CA PRO A 623 -28.36 -28.23 10.95
C PRO A 623 -27.54 -28.78 9.79
N ARG A 624 -28.01 -29.91 9.25
CA ARG A 624 -27.38 -30.57 8.09
C ARG A 624 -25.92 -30.97 8.34
N GLY A 625 -25.57 -31.27 9.60
CA GLY A 625 -24.25 -31.74 10.00
C GLY A 625 -23.14 -30.68 10.01
N GLY A 626 -23.48 -29.40 9.86
CA GLY A 626 -22.49 -28.32 9.71
C GLY A 626 -22.01 -28.16 8.27
N LEU A 627 -20.72 -27.90 8.07
CA LEU A 627 -20.12 -27.55 6.76
C LEU A 627 -19.14 -28.63 6.28
N ASN A 628 -19.08 -28.87 4.96
CA ASN A 628 -18.30 -29.95 4.35
C ASN A 628 -16.79 -29.67 4.20
N GLY A 629 -16.32 -28.51 4.65
CA GLY A 629 -14.93 -28.10 4.61
C GLY A 629 -14.58 -27.16 5.76
N GLU A 630 -13.29 -26.89 5.92
CA GLU A 630 -12.75 -26.06 7.00
C GLU A 630 -13.38 -24.65 7.01
N VAL A 631 -13.69 -24.18 8.21
CA VAL A 631 -14.11 -22.79 8.47
C VAL A 631 -12.91 -22.01 8.98
N LEU A 632 -12.66 -20.84 8.41
CA LEU A 632 -11.52 -19.99 8.77
C LEU A 632 -11.93 -18.77 9.59
N GLU A 633 -13.14 -18.24 9.38
CA GLU A 633 -13.61 -17.01 10.04
C GLU A 633 -15.11 -17.10 10.37
N MET A 634 -15.50 -16.49 11.48
CA MET A 634 -16.91 -16.28 11.84
C MET A 634 -17.13 -14.86 12.35
N PHE A 635 -18.06 -14.16 11.70
CA PHE A 635 -18.51 -12.84 12.14
C PHE A 635 -19.95 -12.91 12.63
N LEU A 636 -20.18 -12.58 13.91
CA LEU A 636 -21.53 -12.52 14.49
C LEU A 636 -22.10 -11.09 14.35
N ASN A 637 -23.24 -10.99 13.67
CA ASN A 637 -24.05 -9.78 13.64
C ASN A 637 -25.45 -10.08 14.20
N GLU A 638 -25.74 -9.59 15.40
CA GLU A 638 -26.99 -9.85 16.14
C GLU A 638 -27.28 -11.36 16.29
N SER A 639 -28.19 -11.91 15.48
CA SER A 639 -28.58 -13.33 15.45
C SER A 639 -28.18 -14.06 14.17
N THR A 640 -27.29 -13.47 13.36
CA THR A 640 -26.74 -14.08 12.14
C THR A 640 -25.23 -14.24 12.25
N ILE A 641 -24.74 -15.45 12.01
CA ILE A 641 -23.31 -15.75 11.91
C ILE A 641 -22.95 -15.80 10.43
N TYR A 642 -22.06 -14.94 9.98
CA TYR A 642 -21.42 -15.03 8.68
C TYR A 642 -20.17 -15.89 8.79
N VAL A 643 -20.00 -16.82 7.87
CA VAL A 643 -18.98 -17.85 7.93
C VAL A 643 -18.18 -17.84 6.63
N GLY A 644 -16.86 -17.79 6.73
CA GLY A 644 -15.93 -17.86 5.60
C GLY A 644 -15.00 -19.06 5.75
N GLY A 645 -14.69 -19.75 4.64
CA GLY A 645 -13.75 -20.88 4.68
C GLY A 645 -13.57 -21.61 3.36
N ALA A 646 -13.05 -22.84 3.44
CA ALA A 646 -12.78 -23.71 2.29
C ALA A 646 -13.95 -24.66 1.96
N PHE A 647 -15.10 -24.53 2.64
CA PHE A 647 -16.30 -25.32 2.37
C PHE A 647 -16.98 -24.94 1.06
N THR A 648 -17.68 -25.89 0.46
CA THR A 648 -18.51 -25.68 -0.73
C THR A 648 -19.99 -25.91 -0.45
N ASN A 649 -20.32 -26.56 0.66
CA ASN A 649 -21.69 -26.91 1.03
C ASN A 649 -21.86 -27.29 2.52
N THR A 650 -23.09 -27.60 2.93
CA THR A 650 -23.36 -28.32 4.18
C THR A 650 -22.88 -29.78 4.10
N ALA A 651 -22.54 -30.37 5.23
CA ALA A 651 -22.00 -31.73 5.30
C ALA A 651 -23.02 -32.81 4.92
N GLN A 652 -24.29 -32.55 5.22
CA GLN A 652 -25.45 -33.37 4.87
C GLN A 652 -26.46 -32.52 4.10
N ASP A 653 -27.42 -33.16 3.42
CA ASP A 653 -28.57 -32.52 2.77
C ASP A 653 -28.25 -31.17 2.08
N GLN A 654 -27.42 -31.21 1.04
CA GLN A 654 -26.79 -30.04 0.41
C GLN A 654 -27.71 -28.81 0.29
N THR A 655 -27.17 -27.65 0.67
CA THR A 655 -27.74 -26.31 0.50
C THR A 655 -27.06 -25.63 -0.69
N GLU A 656 -27.83 -25.20 -1.69
CA GLU A 656 -27.26 -24.56 -2.88
C GLU A 656 -26.68 -23.17 -2.55
N GLY A 657 -25.55 -22.81 -3.19
CA GLY A 657 -25.00 -21.45 -3.16
C GLY A 657 -24.08 -21.08 -1.99
N LEU A 658 -23.72 -22.02 -1.10
CA LEU A 658 -22.84 -21.75 0.06
C LEU A 658 -21.33 -21.70 -0.27
N ASN A 659 -20.92 -21.53 -1.53
CA ASN A 659 -19.52 -21.70 -1.92
C ASN A 659 -18.60 -20.71 -1.17
N HIS A 660 -17.81 -21.23 -0.23
CA HIS A 660 -16.78 -20.54 0.57
C HIS A 660 -17.25 -19.43 1.52
N VAL A 661 -18.48 -18.92 1.37
CA VAL A 661 -19.08 -17.92 2.23
C VAL A 661 -20.58 -18.20 2.43
N ALA A 662 -21.05 -18.14 3.67
CA ALA A 662 -22.43 -18.44 4.04
C ALA A 662 -22.88 -17.59 5.23
N SER A 663 -24.18 -17.55 5.45
CA SER A 663 -24.78 -17.03 6.68
C SER A 663 -25.58 -18.12 7.38
N PHE A 664 -25.60 -18.07 8.71
CA PHE A 664 -26.37 -18.95 9.56
C PHE A 664 -27.26 -18.14 10.49
N SER A 665 -28.57 -18.28 10.35
CA SER A 665 -29.53 -17.64 11.24
C SER A 665 -29.70 -18.48 12.49
N ILE A 666 -29.31 -17.93 13.65
CA ILE A 666 -29.42 -18.59 14.95
C ILE A 666 -30.90 -18.81 15.30
N ASP A 667 -31.75 -17.80 15.09
CA ASP A 667 -33.18 -17.85 15.44
C ASP A 667 -33.95 -18.87 14.63
N ARG A 668 -33.65 -18.96 13.32
CA ARG A 668 -34.29 -19.92 12.41
C ARG A 668 -33.62 -21.28 12.41
N ASN A 669 -32.39 -21.37 12.93
CA ASN A 669 -31.55 -22.55 12.86
C ASN A 669 -31.41 -23.03 11.39
N GLU A 670 -31.03 -22.10 10.50
CA GLU A 670 -31.02 -22.30 9.05
C GLU A 670 -29.78 -21.66 8.40
N TRP A 671 -29.21 -22.37 7.40
CA TRP A 671 -28.17 -21.85 6.51
C TRP A 671 -28.79 -21.06 5.36
N ALA A 672 -28.16 -19.95 4.98
CA ALA A 672 -28.52 -19.16 3.81
C ALA A 672 -27.27 -18.72 3.02
N PRO A 673 -27.32 -18.76 1.68
CA PRO A 673 -26.20 -18.35 0.84
C PRO A 673 -26.04 -16.82 0.80
N LEU A 674 -24.81 -16.36 0.56
CA LEU A 674 -24.53 -14.98 0.13
C LEU A 674 -24.44 -15.00 -1.40
N GLY A 675 -25.58 -14.82 -2.07
CA GLY A 675 -25.70 -15.01 -3.51
C GLY A 675 -25.45 -16.47 -3.91
N ALA A 676 -24.39 -16.73 -4.69
CA ALA A 676 -23.89 -18.08 -4.98
C ALA A 676 -22.46 -18.31 -4.44
N GLY A 677 -22.00 -17.44 -3.54
CA GLY A 677 -20.65 -17.46 -2.99
C GLY A 677 -19.57 -17.06 -3.99
N VAL A 678 -18.35 -17.51 -3.74
CA VAL A 678 -17.15 -17.19 -4.54
C VAL A 678 -16.45 -18.48 -5.02
N ASN A 679 -15.41 -18.37 -5.86
CA ASN A 679 -14.72 -19.54 -6.44
C ASN A 679 -13.44 -19.98 -5.68
N GLY A 680 -13.16 -19.42 -4.51
CA GLY A 680 -12.01 -19.73 -3.67
C GLY A 680 -12.28 -19.47 -2.19
N ALA A 681 -11.41 -19.95 -1.30
CA ALA A 681 -11.59 -19.87 0.14
C ALA A 681 -11.60 -18.41 0.66
N VAL A 682 -12.48 -18.15 1.62
CA VAL A 682 -12.58 -16.87 2.33
C VAL A 682 -11.89 -17.00 3.69
N PHE A 683 -10.96 -16.10 4.00
CA PHE A 683 -10.21 -16.12 5.27
C PHE A 683 -10.54 -14.94 6.19
N SER A 684 -11.25 -13.90 5.72
CA SER A 684 -11.66 -12.79 6.58
C SER A 684 -12.99 -12.18 6.13
N ILE A 685 -13.79 -11.77 7.11
CA ILE A 685 -15.06 -11.06 6.95
C ILE A 685 -14.98 -9.83 7.85
N VAL A 686 -14.90 -8.64 7.25
CA VAL A 686 -14.75 -7.38 7.98
C VAL A 686 -15.99 -6.50 7.77
N PRO A 687 -16.73 -6.12 8.82
CA PRO A 687 -17.87 -5.22 8.69
C PRO A 687 -17.41 -3.80 8.37
N LEU A 688 -18.18 -3.12 7.53
CA LEU A 688 -17.95 -1.78 7.06
C LEU A 688 -19.27 -1.01 7.05
N THR A 689 -19.17 0.32 7.03
CA THR A 689 -20.34 1.19 6.75
C THR A 689 -20.04 2.04 5.53
N MET A 690 -20.69 1.81 4.40
CA MET A 690 -20.37 2.48 3.13
C MET A 690 -21.53 3.36 2.66
N ASN A 691 -21.21 4.47 1.99
CA ASN A 691 -22.18 5.24 1.22
C ASN A 691 -22.39 4.53 -0.12
N ILE A 692 -23.53 3.87 -0.34
CA ILE A 692 -23.80 3.16 -1.61
C ILE A 692 -24.33 4.12 -2.67
N THR A 693 -25.16 5.09 -2.27
CA THR A 693 -25.59 6.23 -3.08
C THR A 693 -25.41 7.52 -2.29
N ALA A 694 -25.47 8.69 -2.94
CA ALA A 694 -25.38 9.98 -2.25
C ALA A 694 -26.42 10.02 -1.11
N ASP A 695 -25.94 10.14 0.13
CA ASP A 695 -26.70 10.12 1.39
C ASP A 695 -27.23 8.76 1.92
N ASP A 696 -26.83 7.61 1.35
CA ASP A 696 -27.26 6.29 1.84
C ASP A 696 -26.13 5.48 2.48
N ARG A 697 -25.95 5.67 3.81
CA ARG A 697 -25.04 4.84 4.63
C ARG A 697 -25.67 3.49 4.91
N ARG A 698 -24.98 2.43 4.50
CA ARG A 698 -25.39 1.03 4.70
C ARG A 698 -24.29 0.23 5.39
N ASP A 699 -24.71 -0.72 6.21
CA ASP A 699 -23.82 -1.75 6.72
C ASP A 699 -23.48 -2.71 5.58
N THR A 700 -22.20 -2.97 5.41
CA THR A 700 -21.64 -3.85 4.38
C THR A 700 -20.59 -4.75 5.01
N MET A 701 -20.15 -5.76 4.27
CA MET A 701 -19.11 -6.68 4.71
C MET A 701 -18.07 -6.84 3.61
N ALA A 702 -16.83 -6.51 3.91
CA ALA A 702 -15.69 -6.87 3.09
C ALA A 702 -15.37 -8.35 3.26
N ILE A 703 -15.40 -9.07 2.14
CA ILE A 703 -15.08 -10.50 2.06
C ILE A 703 -13.70 -10.60 1.41
N SER A 704 -12.71 -11.09 2.18
CA SER A 704 -11.33 -11.25 1.73
C SER A 704 -10.97 -12.74 1.65
N GLY A 705 -10.37 -13.15 0.53
CA GLY A 705 -10.09 -14.56 0.23
C GLY A 705 -9.06 -14.76 -0.87
N ASN A 706 -8.85 -16.01 -1.28
CA ASN A 706 -8.02 -16.37 -2.44
C ASN A 706 -8.87 -16.69 -3.69
N PHE A 707 -10.06 -16.10 -3.78
CA PHE A 707 -10.96 -16.23 -4.92
C PHE A 707 -10.58 -15.24 -6.03
N THR A 708 -10.88 -15.60 -7.28
CA THR A 708 -10.66 -14.76 -8.45
C THR A 708 -11.97 -14.26 -9.08
N SER A 709 -13.11 -14.75 -8.61
CA SER A 709 -14.43 -14.39 -9.13
C SER A 709 -15.53 -14.60 -8.08
N VAL A 710 -16.54 -13.74 -8.17
CA VAL A 710 -17.82 -13.91 -7.48
C VAL A 710 -18.81 -14.61 -8.41
N ASN A 711 -19.45 -15.67 -7.90
CA ASN A 711 -20.33 -16.51 -8.72
C ASN A 711 -21.64 -15.78 -9.09
N GLY A 712 -22.09 -15.92 -10.34
CA GLY A 712 -23.35 -15.36 -10.82
C GLY A 712 -24.57 -16.01 -10.15
N PHE A 713 -25.60 -15.22 -9.87
CA PHE A 713 -26.82 -15.67 -9.20
C PHE A 713 -28.00 -14.74 -9.50
N ASN A 714 -29.24 -15.27 -9.46
CA ASN A 714 -30.48 -14.50 -9.59
C ASN A 714 -30.53 -13.50 -10.78
N GLY A 715 -29.91 -13.86 -11.91
CA GLY A 715 -29.84 -13.02 -13.11
C GLY A 715 -28.65 -12.07 -13.18
N ASN A 716 -27.86 -11.93 -12.10
CA ASN A 716 -26.57 -11.24 -12.11
C ASN A 716 -25.50 -12.19 -12.66
N ALA A 717 -24.68 -11.70 -13.60
CA ALA A 717 -23.56 -12.45 -14.14
C ALA A 717 -22.47 -12.65 -13.07
N ALA A 718 -21.61 -13.64 -13.27
CA ALA A 718 -20.36 -13.72 -12.50
C ALA A 718 -19.46 -12.53 -12.89
N PHE A 719 -18.70 -12.01 -11.94
CA PHE A 719 -17.74 -10.93 -12.18
C PHE A 719 -16.38 -11.28 -11.57
N ASP A 720 -15.33 -10.70 -12.14
CA ASP A 720 -13.95 -10.90 -11.70
C ASP A 720 -13.72 -10.14 -10.39
N ALA A 721 -13.00 -10.75 -9.46
CA ALA A 721 -12.67 -10.14 -8.18
C ALA A 721 -11.30 -10.63 -7.72
N SER A 722 -10.39 -9.72 -7.35
CA SER A 722 -9.02 -10.08 -6.95
C SER A 722 -8.93 -10.45 -5.48
N GLY A 723 -9.74 -11.42 -5.03
CA GLY A 723 -9.78 -11.88 -3.64
C GLY A 723 -10.51 -10.95 -2.68
N PHE A 724 -11.24 -9.95 -3.20
CA PHE A 724 -11.98 -8.97 -2.41
C PHE A 724 -13.32 -8.62 -3.05
N ALA A 725 -14.39 -8.67 -2.25
CA ALA A 725 -15.73 -8.29 -2.68
C ALA A 725 -16.54 -7.75 -1.49
N ILE A 726 -17.46 -6.83 -1.75
CA ILE A 726 -18.32 -6.24 -0.72
C ILE A 726 -19.72 -6.84 -0.80
N TRP A 727 -20.18 -7.47 0.28
CA TRP A 727 -21.56 -7.92 0.45
C TRP A 727 -22.41 -6.85 1.13
N VAL A 728 -23.64 -6.66 0.66
CA VAL A 728 -24.61 -5.70 1.21
C VAL A 728 -25.81 -6.47 1.78
N PRO A 729 -25.84 -6.75 3.09
CA PRO A 729 -26.90 -7.54 3.71
C PRO A 729 -28.32 -7.03 3.45
N SER A 730 -28.52 -5.70 3.46
CA SER A 730 -29.85 -5.10 3.26
C SER A 730 -30.44 -5.35 1.86
N GLU A 731 -29.57 -5.53 0.86
CA GLU A 731 -29.95 -5.83 -0.53
C GLU A 731 -29.90 -7.33 -0.84
N SER A 732 -29.33 -8.13 0.06
CA SER A 732 -28.99 -9.53 -0.21
C SER A 732 -28.23 -9.70 -1.54
N ASN A 733 -27.28 -8.78 -1.79
CA ASN A 733 -26.55 -8.72 -3.05
C ASN A 733 -25.10 -8.21 -2.84
N TRP A 734 -24.24 -8.46 -3.82
CA TRP A 734 -22.89 -7.88 -3.87
C TRP A 734 -22.96 -6.43 -4.36
N LEU A 735 -22.10 -5.57 -3.81
CA LEU A 735 -22.06 -4.14 -4.15
C LEU A 735 -22.00 -3.92 -5.67
N HIS A 736 -21.15 -4.68 -6.37
CA HIS A 736 -21.01 -4.65 -7.83
C HIS A 736 -22.33 -4.79 -8.61
N ASN A 737 -23.32 -5.52 -8.08
CA ASN A 737 -24.60 -5.75 -8.75
C ASN A 737 -25.65 -4.67 -8.46
N ILE A 738 -25.38 -3.72 -7.55
CA ILE A 738 -26.34 -2.71 -7.14
C ILE A 738 -26.31 -1.56 -8.15
N ALA A 739 -27.43 -1.33 -8.83
CA ALA A 739 -27.51 -0.26 -9.82
C ALA A 739 -27.23 1.11 -9.19
N GLY A 740 -26.27 1.85 -9.75
CA GLY A 740 -25.89 3.18 -9.27
C GLY A 740 -24.87 3.18 -8.13
N SER A 741 -24.37 2.03 -7.68
CA SER A 741 -23.22 2.00 -6.77
C SER A 741 -21.94 2.27 -7.57
N SER A 742 -21.52 3.52 -7.61
CA SER A 742 -20.30 3.93 -8.32
C SER A 742 -19.07 3.88 -7.43
N SER A 743 -18.95 2.94 -6.48
CA SER A 743 -17.83 2.89 -5.54
C SER A 743 -16.82 1.82 -5.96
N ALA A 744 -15.62 2.26 -6.34
CA ALA A 744 -14.48 1.36 -6.49
C ALA A 744 -13.89 1.16 -5.09
N LEU A 745 -13.86 -0.08 -4.62
CA LEU A 745 -13.12 -0.45 -3.43
C LEU A 745 -12.53 -1.84 -3.63
N ASN A 746 -11.22 -1.89 -3.80
CA ASN A 746 -10.46 -3.11 -3.99
C ASN A 746 -9.28 -3.17 -3.01
N GLY A 747 -8.84 -4.36 -2.65
CA GLY A 747 -7.79 -4.56 -1.66
C GLY A 747 -7.96 -5.84 -0.86
N ARG A 748 -7.68 -5.80 0.44
CA ARG A 748 -7.83 -6.91 1.37
C ARG A 748 -7.92 -6.38 2.80
N LEU A 749 -9.08 -6.51 3.44
CA LEU A 749 -9.21 -6.25 4.88
C LEU A 749 -9.10 -7.55 5.67
N THR A 750 -8.33 -7.55 6.76
CA THR A 750 -8.02 -8.74 7.56
C THR A 750 -8.51 -8.69 9.00
N ALA A 751 -8.54 -7.50 9.60
CA ALA A 751 -9.01 -7.32 10.97
C ALA A 751 -9.66 -5.93 11.13
N TYR A 752 -10.45 -5.78 12.19
CA TYR A 752 -10.99 -4.48 12.58
C TYR A 752 -11.23 -4.44 14.09
N THR A 753 -11.35 -3.24 14.65
CA THR A 753 -11.78 -3.05 16.03
C THR A 753 -12.55 -1.75 16.18
N THR A 754 -13.55 -1.75 17.05
CA THR A 754 -14.24 -0.53 17.46
C THR A 754 -13.41 0.18 18.51
N VAL A 755 -13.26 1.50 18.39
CA VAL A 755 -12.46 2.30 19.31
C VAL A 755 -13.38 3.34 19.96
N PRO A 756 -13.41 3.45 21.31
CA PRO A 756 -14.25 4.43 21.98
C PRO A 756 -13.98 5.86 21.48
N GLY A 757 -15.02 6.55 21.01
CA GLY A 757 -14.95 7.96 20.62
C GLY A 757 -14.49 8.24 19.19
N MET A 758 -14.29 7.23 18.34
CA MET A 758 -13.93 7.41 16.93
C MET A 758 -14.50 6.32 16.01
N ASP A 759 -14.39 6.52 14.70
CA ASP A 759 -14.74 5.49 13.72
C ASP A 759 -13.87 4.24 13.88
N PRO A 760 -14.36 3.04 13.49
CA PRO A 760 -13.59 1.81 13.60
C PRO A 760 -12.23 1.91 12.90
N VAL A 761 -11.25 1.23 13.48
CA VAL A 761 -9.94 1.05 12.88
C VAL A 761 -9.92 -0.31 12.19
N TYR A 762 -9.37 -0.31 10.99
CA TYR A 762 -9.25 -1.48 10.13
C TYR A 762 -7.78 -1.85 9.96
N ALA A 763 -7.55 -3.07 9.53
CA ALA A 763 -6.24 -3.58 9.15
C ALA A 763 -6.34 -4.27 7.81
N GLY A 764 -5.37 -4.03 6.94
CA GLY A 764 -5.37 -4.59 5.59
C GLY A 764 -4.68 -3.70 4.58
N GLU A 765 -5.00 -3.92 3.31
CA GLU A 765 -4.45 -3.23 2.16
C GLU A 765 -5.60 -2.69 1.32
N ILE A 766 -5.49 -1.46 0.83
CA ILE A 766 -6.43 -0.89 -0.13
C ILE A 766 -5.64 -0.65 -1.41
N SER A 767 -6.02 -1.32 -2.50
CA SER A 767 -5.35 -1.20 -3.79
C SER A 767 -5.95 -0.08 -4.63
N SER A 768 -7.28 0.02 -4.66
CA SER A 768 -8.02 1.02 -5.43
C SER A 768 -9.22 1.51 -4.62
N GLN A 769 -9.47 2.82 -4.67
CA GLN A 769 -10.60 3.44 -4.00
C GLN A 769 -11.09 4.69 -4.74
N GLY A 770 -12.39 4.97 -4.65
CA GLY A 770 -12.99 6.18 -5.22
C GLY A 770 -14.25 5.86 -6.00
N LEU A 771 -14.48 6.59 -7.08
CA LEU A 771 -15.56 6.28 -8.01
C LEU A 771 -15.13 5.19 -8.99
N ASP A 772 -15.95 4.15 -9.12
CA ASP A 772 -15.80 3.06 -10.11
C ASP A 772 -16.17 3.56 -11.50
N ILE A 773 -15.28 4.36 -12.10
CA ILE A 773 -15.48 5.00 -13.39
C ILE A 773 -14.26 4.71 -14.26
N HIS A 774 -14.44 3.77 -15.18
CA HIS A 774 -13.50 3.44 -16.24
C HIS A 774 -13.75 4.30 -17.50
N ASP A 775 -14.00 5.60 -17.33
CA ASP A 775 -14.47 6.52 -18.37
C ASP A 775 -13.70 7.85 -18.30
N VAL A 776 -14.07 8.81 -19.15
CA VAL A 776 -13.88 10.24 -18.98
C VAL A 776 -14.91 10.77 -17.99
N VAL A 777 -14.46 11.63 -17.07
CA VAL A 777 -15.34 12.32 -16.11
C VAL A 777 -15.48 13.80 -16.43
N GLU A 778 -16.71 14.30 -16.35
CA GLU A 778 -17.04 15.72 -16.43
C GLU A 778 -16.93 16.37 -15.05
N LEU A 779 -16.31 17.55 -14.99
CA LEU A 779 -16.31 18.42 -13.81
C LEU A 779 -17.56 19.30 -13.85
N VAL A 780 -18.44 19.14 -12.87
CA VAL A 780 -19.75 19.81 -12.86
C VAL A 780 -19.89 20.71 -11.62
N GLY A 781 -20.37 21.94 -11.83
CA GLY A 781 -20.49 22.95 -10.78
C GLY A 781 -19.29 23.92 -10.73
N SER A 782 -19.44 25.04 -10.03
CA SER A 782 -18.36 26.03 -9.84
C SER A 782 -18.14 26.29 -8.35
N GLY A 783 -16.91 26.67 -7.98
CA GLY A 783 -16.45 26.72 -6.60
C GLY A 783 -15.90 25.36 -6.15
N THR A 784 -16.78 24.36 -6.01
CA THR A 784 -16.44 22.98 -5.66
C THR A 784 -17.00 22.02 -6.71
N PRO A 785 -16.30 21.82 -7.85
CA PRO A 785 -16.79 20.91 -8.88
C PRO A 785 -16.88 19.47 -8.38
N GLU A 786 -17.91 18.75 -8.81
CA GLU A 786 -18.13 17.32 -8.58
C GLU A 786 -17.77 16.52 -9.84
N LEU A 787 -17.49 15.22 -9.67
CA LEU A 787 -17.19 14.30 -10.76
C LEU A 787 -18.48 13.64 -11.27
N GLN A 788 -18.71 13.67 -12.58
CA GLN A 788 -19.83 13.00 -13.23
C GLN A 788 -19.36 12.15 -14.42
N SER A 789 -19.75 10.87 -14.49
CA SER A 789 -19.46 10.01 -15.65
C SER A 789 -20.18 10.48 -16.92
N LEU A 790 -19.56 10.30 -18.08
CA LEU A 790 -20.18 10.53 -19.40
C LEU A 790 -21.06 9.37 -19.89
N GLY A 791 -21.09 8.26 -19.15
CA GLY A 791 -21.95 7.10 -19.42
C GLY A 791 -21.38 6.13 -20.44
N ILE A 792 -20.06 6.06 -20.62
CA ILE A 792 -19.40 5.04 -21.44
C ILE A 792 -18.44 4.22 -20.57
N GLN A 793 -18.30 2.93 -20.84
CA GLN A 793 -17.37 2.04 -20.13
C GLN A 793 -16.20 1.74 -21.03
N LEU A 794 -15.02 2.25 -20.67
CA LEU A 794 -13.78 2.00 -21.40
C LEU A 794 -13.04 0.82 -20.76
N SER A 795 -12.23 0.14 -21.57
CA SER A 795 -11.34 -0.91 -21.12
C SER A 795 -10.00 -0.79 -21.83
N ALA A 796 -8.95 -1.31 -21.20
CA ALA A 796 -7.62 -1.34 -21.79
C ALA A 796 -7.61 -2.14 -23.10
N ASN A 797 -7.03 -1.55 -24.16
CA ASN A 797 -6.93 -2.22 -25.45
C ASN A 797 -5.78 -3.25 -25.46
N THR A 798 -6.11 -4.52 -25.22
CA THR A 798 -5.11 -5.61 -25.14
C THR A 798 -4.49 -6.01 -26.49
N ALA A 799 -5.07 -5.61 -27.62
CA ALA A 799 -4.51 -5.88 -28.95
C ALA A 799 -3.21 -5.07 -29.18
N ALA A 800 -3.16 -3.85 -28.65
CA ALA A 800 -1.95 -3.03 -28.65
C ALA A 800 -0.81 -3.68 -27.83
N SER A 801 -1.10 -4.55 -26.85
CA SER A 801 -0.09 -5.22 -26.02
C SER A 801 0.53 -6.48 -26.63
N ARG A 802 -0.12 -7.17 -27.58
CA ARG A 802 0.30 -8.51 -28.04
C ARG A 802 1.32 -8.51 -29.18
N ASN A 803 1.42 -7.45 -29.97
CA ASN A 803 2.36 -7.35 -31.09
C ASN A 803 3.67 -6.66 -30.66
N GLY A 804 4.61 -7.44 -30.09
CA GLY A 804 5.96 -7.00 -29.71
C GLY A 804 6.89 -6.57 -30.85
N GLN A 805 6.36 -6.26 -32.04
CA GLN A 805 7.13 -5.78 -33.20
C GLN A 805 7.14 -4.25 -33.37
N SER A 806 6.21 -3.50 -32.75
CA SER A 806 6.10 -2.04 -32.84
C SER A 806 6.81 -1.28 -31.70
N GLY A 807 7.97 -1.78 -31.26
CA GLY A 807 8.73 -1.19 -30.15
C GLY A 807 9.37 0.17 -30.44
N SER A 808 9.54 0.60 -31.70
CA SER A 808 10.10 1.92 -32.04
C SER A 808 9.04 3.03 -32.04
N GLN A 809 7.91 2.83 -32.72
CA GLN A 809 6.80 3.80 -32.76
C GLN A 809 6.24 4.11 -31.35
N LYS A 810 6.26 3.13 -30.44
CA LYS A 810 5.89 3.32 -29.02
C LYS A 810 6.94 4.08 -28.19
N ARG A 811 8.23 4.01 -28.54
CA ARG A 811 9.30 4.76 -27.87
C ARG A 811 9.33 6.24 -28.27
N ASP A 812 8.91 6.55 -29.50
CA ASP A 812 8.84 7.94 -30.00
C ASP A 812 7.64 8.70 -29.42
N LEU A 813 6.54 8.00 -29.08
CA LEU A 813 5.43 8.55 -28.29
C LEU A 813 5.82 8.91 -26.83
N THR A 814 6.97 8.43 -26.32
CA THR A 814 7.43 8.56 -24.91
C THR A 814 8.76 9.30 -24.74
N ASN A 815 9.35 9.87 -25.79
CA ASN A 815 10.69 10.44 -25.73
C ASN A 815 11.74 9.48 -25.12
N GLY A 816 11.56 8.16 -25.31
CA GLY A 816 12.50 7.16 -24.81
C GLY A 816 12.38 6.78 -23.32
N GLN A 817 11.25 7.05 -22.65
CA GLN A 817 10.99 6.56 -21.29
C GLN A 817 10.60 5.06 -21.30
N PRO A 818 11.39 4.15 -20.68
CA PRO A 818 11.02 2.73 -20.57
C PRO A 818 9.87 2.55 -19.57
N GLY A 819 8.79 1.85 -19.96
CA GLY A 819 7.82 1.29 -19.00
C GLY A 819 6.38 1.83 -19.00
N SER A 820 6.01 2.82 -19.82
CA SER A 820 4.61 3.28 -19.90
C SER A 820 3.83 2.54 -20.99
N ASN A 821 2.90 1.66 -20.59
CA ASN A 821 1.86 1.13 -21.47
C ASN A 821 0.90 2.27 -21.83
N TYR A 822 0.50 2.37 -23.11
CA TYR A 822 -0.44 3.40 -23.58
C TYR A 822 -1.86 2.85 -23.51
N THR A 823 -2.60 3.19 -22.47
CA THR A 823 -4.03 2.91 -22.34
C THR A 823 -4.78 4.19 -21.95
N GLY A 824 -6.09 4.22 -22.13
CA GLY A 824 -6.95 5.36 -21.75
C GLY A 824 -7.18 6.43 -22.85
N VAL A 825 -7.82 7.53 -22.46
CA VAL A 825 -8.19 8.65 -23.34
C VAL A 825 -7.11 9.74 -23.32
N TYR A 826 -6.61 10.14 -24.49
CA TYR A 826 -5.51 11.10 -24.65
C TYR A 826 -5.97 12.47 -25.12
N ASP A 827 -7.07 12.53 -25.87
CA ASP A 827 -7.64 13.77 -26.36
C ASP A 827 -9.16 13.63 -26.49
N GLY A 828 -9.86 14.76 -26.43
CA GLY A 828 -11.31 14.78 -26.53
C GLY A 828 -11.86 16.12 -26.98
N PHE A 829 -13.07 16.11 -27.52
CA PHE A 829 -13.67 17.29 -28.12
C PHE A 829 -15.18 17.34 -27.91
N PHE A 830 -15.69 18.50 -27.48
CA PHE A 830 -17.13 18.78 -27.44
C PHE A 830 -17.56 19.51 -28.72
N TYR A 831 -18.22 18.78 -29.63
CA TYR A 831 -18.74 19.36 -30.87
C TYR A 831 -20.23 19.70 -30.73
N ASN A 832 -20.54 21.00 -30.59
CA ASN A 832 -21.90 21.52 -30.39
C ASN A 832 -22.37 22.48 -31.51
N LYS A 833 -21.83 22.32 -32.72
CA LYS A 833 -22.11 23.18 -33.89
C LYS A 833 -22.99 22.45 -34.90
N ASN A 834 -23.57 23.19 -35.86
CA ASN A 834 -24.36 22.62 -36.96
C ASN A 834 -25.52 21.71 -36.51
N ASN A 835 -26.18 22.07 -35.40
CA ASN A 835 -27.25 21.29 -34.76
C ASN A 835 -26.83 19.87 -34.33
N LEU A 836 -25.54 19.62 -34.12
CA LEU A 836 -25.02 18.39 -33.55
C LEU A 836 -24.55 18.66 -32.11
N ASN A 837 -24.66 17.65 -31.25
CA ASN A 837 -24.11 17.62 -29.90
C ASN A 837 -23.39 16.29 -29.72
N ILE A 838 -22.11 16.25 -30.07
CA ILE A 838 -21.29 15.03 -30.10
C ILE A 838 -20.07 15.24 -29.21
N THR A 839 -19.84 14.34 -28.26
CA THR A 839 -18.57 14.25 -27.53
C THR A 839 -17.70 13.21 -28.21
N ILE A 840 -16.46 13.57 -28.52
CA ILE A 840 -15.53 12.77 -29.32
C ILE A 840 -14.36 12.42 -28.42
N LEU A 841 -14.00 11.14 -28.34
CA LEU A 841 -12.92 10.64 -27.50
C LEU A 841 -11.89 9.91 -28.36
N GLY A 842 -10.61 10.26 -28.22
CA GLY A 842 -9.48 9.63 -28.91
C GLY A 842 -8.44 9.14 -27.92
N GLY A 843 -7.94 7.92 -28.11
CA GLY A 843 -6.94 7.35 -27.22
C GLY A 843 -6.50 5.95 -27.61
N SER A 844 -6.18 5.14 -26.60
CA SER A 844 -5.97 3.69 -26.71
C SER A 844 -6.88 2.96 -25.73
N PHE A 845 -8.06 2.62 -26.19
CA PHE A 845 -9.11 2.01 -25.38
C PHE A 845 -10.04 1.18 -26.25
N SER A 846 -10.78 0.28 -25.63
CA SER A 846 -11.94 -0.38 -26.24
C SER A 846 -13.21 -0.09 -25.43
N THR A 847 -14.36 -0.15 -26.08
CA THR A 847 -15.67 0.01 -25.44
C THR A 847 -16.74 -0.74 -26.23
N THR A 848 -17.82 -1.18 -25.58
CA THR A 848 -18.90 -1.93 -26.24
C THR A 848 -20.08 -1.03 -26.59
N SER A 849 -20.54 -1.13 -27.84
CA SER A 849 -21.78 -0.53 -28.32
C SER A 849 -22.78 -1.61 -28.75
N THR A 850 -24.05 -1.23 -28.94
CA THR A 850 -25.10 -2.12 -29.45
C THR A 850 -24.76 -2.76 -30.80
N ASN A 851 -23.83 -2.17 -31.56
CA ASN A 851 -23.39 -2.63 -32.88
C ASN A 851 -22.01 -3.31 -32.90
N GLY A 852 -21.39 -3.57 -31.73
CA GLY A 852 -20.08 -4.22 -31.61
C GLY A 852 -19.07 -3.45 -30.76
N SER A 853 -17.80 -3.90 -30.77
CA SER A 853 -16.69 -3.22 -30.10
C SER A 853 -16.27 -1.97 -30.87
N ILE A 854 -16.02 -0.88 -30.16
CA ILE A 854 -15.43 0.37 -30.65
C ILE A 854 -14.02 0.46 -30.08
N GLU A 855 -13.06 0.80 -30.92
CA GLU A 855 -11.65 0.88 -30.55
C GLU A 855 -11.10 2.28 -30.86
N ASN A 856 -10.43 2.86 -29.86
CA ASN A 856 -9.52 4.00 -29.93
C ASN A 856 -10.09 5.37 -30.37
N LEU A 857 -11.22 5.41 -31.09
CA LEU A 857 -11.95 6.62 -31.47
C LEU A 857 -13.46 6.41 -31.33
N ALA A 858 -14.07 7.08 -30.35
CA ALA A 858 -15.48 6.95 -30.01
C ALA A 858 -16.24 8.28 -30.14
N PHE A 859 -17.50 8.19 -30.57
CA PHE A 859 -18.44 9.29 -30.70
C PHE A 859 -19.65 9.05 -29.81
N ILE A 860 -19.85 9.93 -28.83
CA ILE A 860 -21.02 9.95 -27.95
C ILE A 860 -21.96 11.03 -28.49
N ASN A 861 -22.99 10.61 -29.21
CA ASN A 861 -23.93 11.52 -29.86
C ASN A 861 -25.16 11.73 -28.97
N ASN A 862 -25.29 12.97 -28.50
CA ASN A 862 -26.38 13.49 -27.65
C ASN A 862 -27.24 14.51 -28.43
N THR A 863 -27.29 14.42 -29.76
CA THR A 863 -28.05 15.35 -30.60
C THR A 863 -29.57 15.17 -30.43
N ASP A 864 -30.03 13.92 -30.28
CA ASP A 864 -31.41 13.63 -29.85
C ASP A 864 -31.45 13.55 -28.32
N SER A 865 -32.16 14.47 -27.68
CA SER A 865 -32.25 14.57 -26.22
C SER A 865 -32.85 13.34 -25.55
N ASN A 866 -33.52 12.46 -26.29
CA ASN A 866 -34.15 11.26 -25.74
C ASN A 866 -33.30 9.99 -25.89
N GLN A 867 -32.20 10.03 -26.65
CA GLN A 867 -31.38 8.86 -26.96
C GLN A 867 -29.90 9.23 -27.15
N GLN A 868 -29.07 8.90 -26.17
CA GLN A 868 -27.62 8.86 -26.34
C GLN A 868 -27.23 7.65 -27.19
N THR A 869 -26.39 7.85 -28.20
CA THR A 869 -25.84 6.76 -29.02
C THR A 869 -24.32 6.81 -29.03
N VAL A 870 -23.68 5.63 -28.94
CA VAL A 870 -22.22 5.50 -28.97
C VAL A 870 -21.81 4.76 -30.24
N SER A 871 -20.97 5.38 -31.06
CA SER A 871 -20.43 4.82 -32.29
C SER A 871 -18.91 4.98 -32.37
N GLY A 872 -18.30 4.27 -33.32
CA GLY A 872 -16.86 4.35 -33.58
C GLY A 872 -16.57 4.33 -35.07
N VAL A 873 -15.29 4.20 -35.41
CA VAL A 873 -14.82 4.07 -36.79
C VAL A 873 -14.46 2.62 -37.12
N SER A 874 -14.40 2.29 -38.42
CA SER A 874 -14.06 0.94 -38.91
C SER A 874 -12.93 0.98 -39.94
N GLY A 875 -12.21 -0.13 -40.11
CA GLY A 875 -11.16 -0.26 -41.13
C GLY A 875 -9.75 0.14 -40.66
N LEU A 876 -9.61 0.55 -39.41
CA LEU A 876 -8.33 0.84 -38.77
C LEU A 876 -7.81 -0.38 -38.03
N ASP A 877 -6.49 -0.44 -37.86
CA ASP A 877 -5.84 -1.48 -37.07
C ASP A 877 -6.13 -1.26 -35.58
N SER A 878 -6.36 -2.35 -34.84
CA SER A 878 -6.78 -2.29 -33.44
C SER A 878 -5.72 -1.73 -32.49
N ASP A 879 -4.45 -1.70 -32.90
CA ASP A 879 -3.35 -1.08 -32.15
C ASP A 879 -3.13 0.40 -32.48
N SER A 880 -4.02 1.02 -33.29
CA SER A 880 -3.98 2.46 -33.57
C SER A 880 -4.20 3.29 -32.29
N ILE A 881 -3.50 4.41 -32.16
CA ILE A 881 -3.63 5.32 -31.00
C ILE A 881 -3.91 6.74 -31.51
N PHE A 882 -4.97 7.36 -30.99
CA PHE A 882 -5.32 8.75 -31.29
C PHE A 882 -4.87 9.67 -30.15
N ILE A 883 -4.08 10.69 -30.48
CA ILE A 883 -3.53 11.64 -29.47
C ILE A 883 -3.73 13.12 -29.84
N ALA A 884 -4.23 13.39 -31.05
CA ALA A 884 -4.43 14.75 -31.55
C ALA A 884 -5.73 14.85 -32.35
N MET A 885 -6.59 15.80 -32.00
CA MET A 885 -7.83 16.06 -32.73
C MET A 885 -8.10 17.56 -32.89
N ASP A 886 -8.70 17.93 -34.01
CA ASP A 886 -9.34 19.25 -34.19
C ASP A 886 -10.49 19.17 -35.20
N THR A 887 -11.34 20.19 -35.24
CA THR A 887 -12.50 20.24 -36.12
C THR A 887 -12.44 21.46 -37.06
N TYR A 888 -12.73 21.21 -38.34
CA TYR A 888 -12.99 22.25 -39.33
C TYR A 888 -14.38 22.03 -39.92
N GLN A 889 -15.27 23.01 -39.74
CA GLN A 889 -16.70 22.86 -40.04
C GLN A 889 -17.28 21.58 -39.40
N THR A 890 -17.77 20.61 -40.17
CA THR A 890 -18.28 19.31 -39.68
C THR A 890 -17.23 18.20 -39.72
N SER A 891 -16.03 18.46 -40.23
CA SER A 891 -14.98 17.46 -40.38
C SER A 891 -14.11 17.40 -39.13
N LEU A 892 -14.11 16.25 -38.46
CA LEU A 892 -13.13 15.88 -37.44
C LEU A 892 -11.85 15.41 -38.13
N TRP A 893 -10.73 15.99 -37.75
CA TRP A 893 -9.39 15.53 -38.08
C TRP A 893 -8.82 14.85 -36.84
N ALA A 894 -8.49 13.57 -36.95
CA ALA A 894 -7.97 12.79 -35.83
C ALA A 894 -6.68 12.07 -36.23
N GLY A 895 -5.62 12.26 -35.46
CA GLY A 895 -4.29 11.76 -35.76
C GLY A 895 -3.58 11.17 -34.55
N GLY A 896 -2.52 10.42 -34.84
CA GLY A 896 -1.67 9.75 -33.86
C GLY A 896 -0.82 8.70 -34.52
N ALA A 897 -0.54 7.62 -33.79
CA ALA A 897 0.04 6.40 -34.35
C ALA A 897 -1.09 5.56 -34.94
N VAL A 898 -1.60 5.96 -36.10
CA VAL A 898 -2.79 5.36 -36.73
C VAL A 898 -2.39 4.55 -37.96
N ASN A 899 -2.94 3.34 -38.10
CA ASN A 899 -2.75 2.50 -39.28
C ASN A 899 -4.07 1.85 -39.72
N GLY A 900 -4.10 1.34 -40.95
CA GLY A 900 -5.25 0.68 -41.56
C GLY A 900 -5.67 1.34 -42.87
N THR A 901 -6.95 1.18 -43.22
CA THR A 901 -7.50 1.63 -44.50
C THR A 901 -8.83 2.35 -44.37
N VAL A 902 -8.98 3.42 -45.14
CA VAL A 902 -10.24 4.15 -45.32
C VAL A 902 -10.66 4.07 -46.78
N ASN A 903 -11.86 3.52 -47.03
CA ASN A 903 -12.38 3.30 -48.39
C ASN A 903 -11.41 2.53 -49.31
N GLY A 904 -10.61 1.61 -48.76
CA GLY A 904 -9.63 0.80 -49.49
C GLY A 904 -8.27 1.47 -49.74
N ASN A 905 -8.06 2.71 -49.30
CA ASN A 905 -6.77 3.40 -49.37
C ASN A 905 -6.09 3.40 -47.99
N PRO A 906 -4.75 3.39 -47.90
CA PRO A 906 -4.03 3.53 -46.64
C PRO A 906 -4.45 4.81 -45.89
N ALA A 907 -4.55 4.72 -44.57
CA ALA A 907 -4.90 5.84 -43.68
C ALA A 907 -3.87 6.01 -42.55
N THR A 908 -2.57 5.93 -42.90
CA THR A 908 -1.48 6.04 -41.94
C THR A 908 -1.36 7.46 -41.39
N GLY A 909 -1.30 7.57 -40.06
CA GLY A 909 -1.10 8.79 -39.27
C GLY A 909 -2.34 9.66 -39.03
N LEU A 910 -3.34 9.61 -39.91
CA LEU A 910 -4.47 10.54 -39.88
C LEU A 910 -5.75 9.94 -40.50
N VAL A 911 -6.89 10.22 -39.86
CA VAL A 911 -8.23 10.02 -40.43
C VAL A 911 -9.03 11.31 -40.41
N VAL A 912 -9.92 11.47 -41.41
CA VAL A 912 -10.89 12.57 -41.45
C VAL A 912 -12.31 12.03 -41.52
N TYR A 913 -13.15 12.44 -40.57
CA TYR A 913 -14.51 11.96 -40.39
C TYR A 913 -15.51 13.12 -40.45
N ASP A 914 -16.52 13.02 -41.32
CA ASP A 914 -17.60 14.02 -41.39
C ASP A 914 -18.68 13.67 -40.36
N LEU A 915 -18.74 14.48 -39.30
CA LEU A 915 -19.65 14.30 -38.18
C LEU A 915 -21.13 14.46 -38.59
N SER A 916 -21.41 15.22 -39.64
CA SER A 916 -22.77 15.44 -40.14
C SER A 916 -23.25 14.31 -41.04
N ALA A 917 -22.34 13.77 -41.86
CA ALA A 917 -22.64 12.65 -42.75
C ALA A 917 -22.46 11.27 -42.08
N ASN A 918 -21.88 11.23 -40.88
CA ASN A 918 -21.56 10.02 -40.12
C ASN A 918 -20.78 8.99 -40.95
N ARG A 919 -19.71 9.46 -41.63
CA ARG A 919 -18.81 8.64 -42.45
C ARG A 919 -17.46 9.32 -42.63
N TYR A 920 -16.45 8.57 -43.05
CA TYR A 920 -15.17 9.14 -43.49
C TYR A 920 -15.36 10.14 -44.63
N ALA A 921 -14.52 11.19 -44.64
CA ALA A 921 -14.52 12.19 -45.70
C ALA A 921 -14.26 11.55 -47.08
N ALA A 922 -14.91 12.09 -48.11
CA ALA A 922 -14.78 11.65 -49.50
C ALA A 922 -14.62 12.89 -50.41
N PRO A 923 -13.43 13.13 -51.00
CA PRO A 923 -12.22 12.31 -50.90
C PRO A 923 -11.58 12.38 -49.50
N HIS A 924 -10.94 11.28 -49.09
CA HIS A 924 -10.11 11.24 -47.87
C HIS A 924 -8.71 11.78 -48.20
N PRO A 925 -8.03 12.53 -47.30
CA PRO A 925 -6.65 12.95 -47.52
C PRO A 925 -5.72 11.76 -47.77
N PRO A 926 -4.72 11.90 -48.66
CA PRO A 926 -3.66 10.89 -48.81
C PRO A 926 -2.91 10.66 -47.48
N ALA A 927 -2.56 9.41 -47.18
CA ALA A 927 -1.84 9.02 -45.96
C ALA A 927 -0.47 9.68 -45.82
N LEU A 928 -0.01 9.80 -44.58
CA LEU A 928 1.35 10.24 -44.26
C LEU A 928 2.35 9.09 -44.44
N GLY A 929 3.62 9.41 -44.70
CA GLY A 929 4.69 8.44 -44.94
C GLY A 929 6.01 8.82 -44.27
N GLY A 930 6.82 7.81 -43.97
CA GLY A 930 8.10 7.92 -43.27
C GLY A 930 8.46 6.58 -42.60
N ASP A 931 9.64 6.49 -41.99
CA ASP A 931 10.07 5.29 -41.24
C ASP A 931 9.22 5.09 -39.96
N HIS A 932 8.86 6.19 -39.30
CA HIS A 932 7.94 6.25 -38.16
C HIS A 932 6.96 7.40 -38.41
N VAL A 933 5.65 7.13 -38.35
CA VAL A 933 4.61 8.15 -38.61
C VAL A 933 3.76 8.31 -37.37
N VAL A 934 3.87 9.48 -36.73
CA VAL A 934 3.05 9.85 -35.57
C VAL A 934 2.62 11.31 -35.71
N VAL A 935 1.32 11.56 -35.68
CA VAL A 935 0.76 12.91 -35.60
C VAL A 935 0.57 13.30 -34.13
N HIS A 936 1.31 14.30 -33.66
CA HIS A 936 1.21 14.77 -32.27
C HIS A 936 0.27 15.97 -32.10
N ALA A 937 0.03 16.73 -33.17
CA ALA A 937 -0.80 17.92 -33.11
C ALA A 937 -1.56 18.16 -34.43
N ILE A 938 -2.80 18.62 -34.31
CA ILE A 938 -3.63 19.07 -35.42
C ILE A 938 -4.22 20.43 -35.03
N ALA A 939 -4.20 21.39 -35.96
CA ALA A 939 -4.73 22.72 -35.70
C ALA A 939 -5.38 23.30 -36.97
N ALA A 940 -6.70 23.48 -36.95
CA ALA A 940 -7.45 24.20 -37.97
C ALA A 940 -7.17 25.71 -37.87
N GLN A 941 -6.88 26.35 -39.00
CA GLN A 941 -6.55 27.78 -39.01
C GLN A 941 -7.78 28.65 -38.72
N PRO A 942 -7.72 29.58 -37.76
CA PRO A 942 -8.82 30.51 -37.50
C PRO A 942 -9.13 31.38 -38.72
N GLU A 943 -10.42 31.48 -39.07
CA GLU A 943 -10.93 32.30 -40.19
C GLU A 943 -10.35 31.95 -41.58
N ALA A 944 -9.73 30.78 -41.73
CA ALA A 944 -9.24 30.27 -43.01
C ALA A 944 -9.72 28.82 -43.26
N GLU A 945 -9.34 28.26 -44.40
CA GLU A 945 -9.82 26.95 -44.89
C GLU A 945 -8.72 25.87 -44.83
N ASP A 946 -7.65 26.11 -44.06
CA ASP A 946 -6.47 25.24 -43.99
C ASP A 946 -6.39 24.50 -42.63
N VAL A 947 -6.05 23.21 -42.66
CA VAL A 947 -5.81 22.41 -41.45
C VAL A 947 -4.35 21.97 -41.39
N TYR A 948 -3.65 22.35 -40.33
CA TYR A 948 -2.24 22.05 -40.12
C TYR A 948 -2.10 20.75 -39.33
N VAL A 949 -1.19 19.90 -39.77
CA VAL A 949 -0.85 18.62 -39.15
C VAL A 949 0.63 18.65 -38.84
N GLY A 950 0.98 18.39 -37.57
CA GLY A 950 2.35 18.42 -37.07
C GLY A 950 2.70 17.13 -36.34
N GLY A 951 3.92 16.64 -36.54
CA GLY A 951 4.35 15.38 -35.92
C GLY A 951 5.73 14.92 -36.36
N ASP A 952 5.91 13.59 -36.33
CA ASP A 952 7.07 12.88 -36.85
C ASP A 952 6.64 12.10 -38.10
N TYR A 953 6.94 12.65 -39.29
CA TYR A 953 6.71 12.04 -40.59
C TYR A 953 7.47 12.83 -41.68
N ASP A 954 7.68 12.19 -42.83
CA ASP A 954 8.48 12.76 -43.93
C ASP A 954 7.61 13.31 -45.07
N THR A 955 6.55 12.59 -45.43
CA THR A 955 5.71 12.89 -46.59
C THR A 955 4.21 12.88 -46.27
N ALA A 956 3.43 13.62 -47.05
CA ALA A 956 1.98 13.54 -47.08
C ALA A 956 1.53 13.13 -48.49
N GLY A 957 1.14 11.87 -48.66
CA GLY A 957 1.07 11.23 -49.97
C GLY A 957 2.45 11.24 -50.65
N SER A 958 2.51 11.82 -51.85
CA SER A 958 3.76 12.00 -52.60
C SER A 958 4.47 13.34 -52.34
N LEU A 959 3.91 14.20 -51.48
CA LEU A 959 4.47 15.53 -51.19
C LEU A 959 5.49 15.44 -50.04
N PRO A 960 6.75 15.88 -50.24
CA PRO A 960 7.69 16.09 -49.14
C PRO A 960 7.19 17.22 -48.23
N CYS A 961 7.02 16.90 -46.94
CA CYS A 961 6.37 17.79 -45.97
C CYS A 961 7.29 18.13 -44.80
N GLY A 962 8.14 17.19 -44.38
CA GLY A 962 8.79 17.28 -43.08
C GLY A 962 7.75 17.32 -41.93
N PRO A 963 8.10 17.88 -40.77
CA PRO A 963 7.28 17.74 -39.56
C PRO A 963 6.02 18.61 -39.52
N LEU A 964 5.77 19.45 -40.53
CA LEU A 964 4.59 20.32 -40.62
C LEU A 964 4.07 20.45 -42.05
N CYS A 965 2.84 19.97 -42.28
CA CYS A 965 2.11 20.21 -43.53
C CYS A 965 0.70 20.71 -43.26
N PHE A 966 0.09 21.37 -44.25
CA PHE A 966 -1.32 21.76 -44.16
C PHE A 966 -2.12 21.20 -45.32
N TYR A 967 -3.38 20.89 -45.05
CA TYR A 967 -4.33 20.46 -46.06
C TYR A 967 -5.25 21.62 -46.40
N ASP A 968 -5.23 22.03 -47.68
CA ASP A 968 -6.17 23.00 -48.21
C ASP A 968 -7.52 22.28 -48.41
N THR A 969 -8.48 22.57 -47.53
CA THR A 969 -9.78 21.88 -47.54
C THR A 969 -10.66 22.26 -48.74
N ARG A 970 -10.31 23.33 -49.46
CA ARG A 970 -11.00 23.76 -50.68
C ARG A 970 -10.42 23.10 -51.92
N ALA A 971 -9.09 23.05 -52.02
CA ALA A 971 -8.39 22.40 -53.12
C ALA A 971 -8.28 20.88 -52.95
N LEU A 972 -8.59 20.35 -51.76
CA LEU A 972 -8.57 18.93 -51.39
C LEU A 972 -7.19 18.29 -51.61
N GLN A 973 -6.13 19.01 -51.24
CA GLN A 973 -4.75 18.56 -51.44
C GLN A 973 -3.81 19.06 -50.33
N TRP A 974 -2.77 18.27 -50.05
CA TRP A 974 -1.67 18.66 -49.18
C TRP A 974 -0.85 19.81 -49.78
N GLN A 975 -0.38 20.70 -48.92
CA GLN A 975 0.52 21.81 -49.23
C GLN A 975 1.67 21.84 -48.23
N SER A 976 2.87 22.16 -48.72
CA SER A 976 4.07 22.31 -47.89
C SER A 976 4.08 23.69 -47.23
N THR A 977 4.57 23.75 -45.99
CA THR A 977 4.77 25.01 -45.27
C THR A 977 6.02 25.78 -45.68
N GLY A 978 6.85 25.20 -46.56
CA GLY A 978 8.13 25.76 -47.01
C GLY A 978 9.33 24.94 -46.53
N SER A 979 10.53 25.46 -46.73
CA SER A 979 11.77 24.88 -46.20
C SER A 979 12.24 25.62 -44.94
N GLY A 980 13.10 24.97 -44.16
CA GLY A 980 13.73 25.59 -42.99
C GLY A 980 13.17 25.13 -41.64
N LEU A 981 12.36 24.07 -41.60
CA LEU A 981 11.94 23.39 -40.39
C LEU A 981 12.29 21.90 -40.47
N GLU A 982 12.97 21.40 -39.44
CA GLU A 982 13.31 19.98 -39.26
C GLU A 982 13.05 19.58 -37.79
N GLY A 983 12.98 18.27 -37.53
CA GLY A 983 12.77 17.71 -36.18
C GLY A 983 11.37 17.14 -36.00
N VAL A 984 10.83 17.20 -34.78
CA VAL A 984 9.51 16.67 -34.41
C VAL A 984 8.69 17.73 -33.69
N ILE A 985 7.44 17.92 -34.11
CA ILE A 985 6.48 18.81 -33.45
C ILE A 985 5.65 17.99 -32.47
N TYR A 986 5.58 18.42 -31.21
CA TYR A 986 4.75 17.78 -30.18
C TYR A 986 3.45 18.55 -29.91
N THR A 987 3.44 19.88 -30.07
CA THR A 987 2.23 20.68 -29.85
C THR A 987 2.21 21.91 -30.75
N MET A 988 1.01 22.37 -31.10
CA MET A 988 0.77 23.53 -31.96
C MET A 988 -0.39 24.36 -31.43
N VAL A 989 -0.24 25.69 -31.46
CA VAL A 989 -1.29 26.60 -31.03
C VAL A 989 -1.30 27.88 -31.85
N TRP A 990 -2.47 28.32 -32.30
CA TRP A 990 -2.63 29.58 -33.03
C TRP A 990 -2.57 30.78 -32.07
N THR A 991 -1.62 31.69 -32.32
CA THR A 991 -1.47 32.94 -31.56
C THR A 991 -2.18 34.13 -32.22
N SER A 992 -2.57 33.98 -33.49
CA SER A 992 -3.43 34.89 -34.24
C SER A 992 -4.03 34.15 -35.44
N ASN A 993 -4.88 34.79 -36.24
CA ASN A 993 -5.46 34.19 -37.45
C ASN A 993 -4.42 33.79 -38.51
N THR A 994 -3.16 34.23 -38.38
CA THR A 994 -2.09 33.93 -39.36
C THR A 994 -0.78 33.47 -38.74
N LYS A 995 -0.69 33.34 -37.41
CA LYS A 995 0.54 32.92 -36.73
C LYS A 995 0.31 31.67 -35.90
N LEU A 996 1.00 30.60 -36.25
CA LEU A 996 0.98 29.32 -35.56
C LEU A 996 2.25 29.19 -34.72
N MET A 997 2.14 29.04 -33.41
CA MET A 997 3.24 28.65 -32.56
C MET A 997 3.36 27.13 -32.59
N ILE A 998 4.57 26.63 -32.77
CA ILE A 998 4.90 25.21 -32.77
C ILE A 998 5.98 24.94 -31.73
N ALA A 999 5.88 23.80 -31.05
CA ALA A 999 6.84 23.42 -30.02
C ALA A 999 7.17 21.93 -30.11
N GLY A 1000 8.43 21.60 -29.84
CA GLY A 1000 8.94 20.24 -29.91
C GLY A 1000 10.46 20.18 -29.91
N ASN A 1001 11.01 19.16 -30.56
CA ASN A 1001 12.44 19.07 -30.84
C ASN A 1001 12.68 19.64 -32.24
N LEU A 1002 12.99 20.94 -32.35
CA LEU A 1002 12.93 21.65 -33.62
C LEU A 1002 14.32 22.14 -34.05
N THR A 1003 14.52 22.23 -35.36
CA THR A 1003 15.62 22.98 -35.97
C THR A 1003 15.04 23.93 -37.00
N VAL A 1004 15.23 25.24 -36.77
CA VAL A 1004 14.75 26.30 -37.66
C VAL A 1004 15.94 26.92 -38.37
N ASN A 1005 16.00 26.82 -39.70
CA ASN A 1005 17.09 27.34 -40.54
C ASN A 1005 18.49 26.90 -40.07
N GLY A 1006 18.62 25.66 -39.58
CA GLY A 1006 19.86 25.09 -39.07
C GLY A 1006 20.18 25.42 -37.60
N VAL A 1007 19.34 26.19 -36.92
CA VAL A 1007 19.48 26.52 -35.48
C VAL A 1007 18.52 25.67 -34.66
N ARG A 1008 19.05 24.94 -33.68
CA ARG A 1008 18.24 24.13 -32.75
C ARG A 1008 17.42 25.04 -31.83
N THR A 1009 16.14 24.74 -31.70
CA THR A 1009 15.22 25.43 -30.78
C THR A 1009 14.17 24.45 -30.29
N THR A 1010 13.50 24.79 -29.19
CA THR A 1010 12.36 24.03 -28.67
C THR A 1010 11.02 24.59 -29.14
N MET A 1011 11.00 25.83 -29.62
CA MET A 1011 9.80 26.53 -30.04
C MET A 1011 10.05 27.47 -31.22
N ALA A 1012 9.06 27.60 -32.09
CA ALA A 1012 9.08 28.51 -33.23
C ALA A 1012 7.68 29.05 -33.54
N THR A 1013 7.62 30.11 -34.32
CA THR A 1013 6.38 30.67 -34.89
C THR A 1013 6.42 30.55 -36.40
N TYR A 1014 5.31 30.12 -36.99
CA TYR A 1014 5.07 30.07 -38.43
C TYR A 1014 4.06 31.15 -38.82
N ASP A 1015 4.45 32.07 -39.70
CA ASP A 1015 3.54 33.06 -40.28
C ASP A 1015 2.93 32.50 -41.58
N ALA A 1016 1.68 32.03 -41.52
CA ALA A 1016 1.01 31.37 -42.64
C ALA A 1016 0.88 32.25 -43.89
N LYS A 1017 0.87 33.58 -43.72
CA LYS A 1017 0.78 34.52 -44.84
C LYS A 1017 2.12 34.73 -45.52
N LYS A 1018 3.20 34.74 -44.75
CA LYS A 1018 4.57 34.91 -45.27
C LYS A 1018 5.27 33.60 -45.58
N GLN A 1019 4.76 32.49 -45.05
CA GLN A 1019 5.35 31.15 -45.09
C GLN A 1019 6.80 31.14 -44.55
N ILE A 1020 7.01 31.76 -43.39
CA ILE A 1020 8.33 31.84 -42.74
C ILE A 1020 8.27 31.34 -41.30
N PHE A 1021 9.34 30.67 -40.87
CA PHE A 1021 9.57 30.27 -39.49
C PHE A 1021 10.49 31.27 -38.77
N ALA A 1022 10.18 31.56 -37.51
CA ALA A 1022 11.02 32.36 -36.63
C ALA A 1022 11.08 31.73 -35.23
N GLU A 1023 12.27 31.69 -34.62
CA GLU A 1023 12.46 31.21 -33.26
C GLU A 1023 11.68 32.08 -32.25
N VAL A 1024 11.11 31.45 -31.22
CA VAL A 1024 10.62 32.19 -30.04
C VAL A 1024 11.83 32.65 -29.22
N PRO A 1025 11.96 33.94 -28.87
CA PRO A 1025 13.14 34.41 -28.16
C PRO A 1025 13.46 33.61 -26.88
N GLY A 1026 14.68 33.09 -26.81
CA GLY A 1026 15.19 32.36 -25.65
C GLY A 1026 14.71 30.92 -25.49
N SER A 1027 13.86 30.40 -26.39
CA SER A 1027 13.37 29.01 -26.30
C SER A 1027 14.48 27.98 -26.47
N SER A 1028 15.56 28.32 -27.18
CA SER A 1028 16.78 27.49 -27.27
C SER A 1028 17.49 27.27 -25.91
N ASN A 1029 17.19 28.08 -24.88
CA ASN A 1029 17.75 27.91 -23.53
C ASN A 1029 16.90 27.01 -22.63
N LEU A 1030 15.74 26.54 -23.08
CA LEU A 1030 14.92 25.62 -22.28
C LEU A 1030 15.63 24.27 -22.10
N PRO A 1031 15.46 23.59 -20.95
CA PRO A 1031 16.22 22.37 -20.63
C PRO A 1031 16.01 21.18 -21.59
N GLY A 1032 14.91 21.17 -22.34
CA GLY A 1032 14.60 20.15 -23.33
C GLY A 1032 13.34 20.50 -24.15
N PRO A 1033 12.91 19.60 -25.05
CA PRO A 1033 11.74 19.81 -25.92
C PRO A 1033 10.48 20.11 -25.13
N VAL A 1034 9.67 21.05 -25.62
CA VAL A 1034 8.37 21.39 -25.03
C VAL A 1034 7.30 20.44 -25.56
N THR A 1035 6.54 19.82 -24.65
CA THR A 1035 5.50 18.83 -24.95
C THR A 1035 4.10 19.29 -24.53
N ALA A 1036 3.99 20.25 -23.62
CA ALA A 1036 2.72 20.83 -23.20
C ALA A 1036 2.82 22.36 -23.11
N ILE A 1037 1.74 23.05 -23.51
CA ILE A 1037 1.61 24.51 -23.48
C ILE A 1037 0.23 24.90 -22.96
N SER A 1038 0.15 26.00 -22.20
CA SER A 1038 -1.13 26.60 -21.79
C SER A 1038 -1.07 28.11 -21.85
N ALA A 1039 -2.03 28.73 -22.54
CA ALA A 1039 -2.10 30.17 -22.70
C ALA A 1039 -2.61 30.84 -21.42
N VAL A 1040 -1.99 31.97 -21.04
CA VAL A 1040 -2.50 32.85 -19.97
C VAL A 1040 -3.35 33.97 -20.59
N ASN A 1041 -2.97 34.46 -21.76
CA ASN A 1041 -3.64 35.53 -22.49
C ASN A 1041 -3.81 35.23 -23.99
N SER A 1042 -4.69 35.99 -24.66
CA SER A 1042 -5.22 35.61 -25.98
C SER A 1042 -4.24 35.91 -27.11
N ASP A 1043 -3.28 36.80 -26.87
CA ASP A 1043 -2.19 37.14 -27.77
C ASP A 1043 -0.92 36.31 -27.52
N TYR A 1044 -0.96 35.36 -26.57
CA TYR A 1044 0.15 34.47 -26.22
C TYR A 1044 1.44 35.23 -25.86
N SER A 1045 1.30 36.44 -25.31
CA SER A 1045 2.46 37.14 -24.72
C SER A 1045 2.82 36.57 -23.34
N GLU A 1046 1.90 35.84 -22.71
CA GLU A 1046 2.09 35.08 -21.49
C GLU A 1046 1.55 33.65 -21.65
N PHE A 1047 2.37 32.65 -21.34
CA PHE A 1047 1.98 31.23 -21.38
C PHE A 1047 2.89 30.36 -20.51
N TRP A 1048 2.42 29.17 -20.18
CA TRP A 1048 3.18 28.13 -19.50
C TRP A 1048 3.61 27.04 -20.46
N VAL A 1049 4.82 26.52 -20.27
CA VAL A 1049 5.33 25.35 -21.00
C VAL A 1049 5.87 24.31 -20.05
N SER A 1050 5.77 23.05 -20.46
CA SER A 1050 6.40 21.92 -19.78
C SER A 1050 7.07 20.99 -20.79
N GLY A 1051 8.09 20.28 -20.31
CA GLY A 1051 8.81 19.27 -21.07
C GLY A 1051 9.76 18.48 -20.18
N THR A 1052 10.54 17.60 -20.80
CA THR A 1052 11.55 16.79 -20.11
C THR A 1052 12.95 17.31 -20.43
N ALA A 1053 13.75 17.55 -19.40
CA ALA A 1053 15.11 18.05 -19.57
C ALA A 1053 16.02 16.98 -20.19
N ALA A 1054 16.81 17.36 -21.19
CA ALA A 1054 17.59 16.40 -21.99
C ALA A 1054 18.78 15.77 -21.24
N ASN A 1055 19.23 16.39 -20.14
CA ASN A 1055 20.43 16.00 -19.40
C ASN A 1055 20.17 14.97 -18.29
N ASN A 1056 19.05 15.09 -17.56
CA ASN A 1056 18.75 14.27 -16.39
C ASN A 1056 17.34 13.64 -16.43
N GLN A 1057 16.58 13.87 -17.50
CA GLN A 1057 15.23 13.35 -17.71
C GLN A 1057 14.18 13.83 -16.67
N THR A 1058 14.44 14.91 -15.93
CA THR A 1058 13.44 15.50 -15.02
C THR A 1058 12.50 16.44 -15.76
N VAL A 1059 11.25 16.55 -15.30
CA VAL A 1059 10.29 17.53 -15.84
C VAL A 1059 10.70 18.96 -15.49
N PHE A 1060 10.52 19.89 -16.43
CA PHE A 1060 10.57 21.33 -16.18
C PHE A 1060 9.21 21.96 -16.44
N LEU A 1061 8.85 22.97 -15.64
CA LEU A 1061 7.67 23.82 -15.81
C LEU A 1061 8.13 25.28 -15.81
N THR A 1062 7.84 26.02 -16.88
CA THR A 1062 8.36 27.39 -17.07
C THR A 1062 7.28 28.31 -17.59
N LYS A 1063 7.17 29.52 -17.03
CA LYS A 1063 6.34 30.61 -17.55
C LYS A 1063 7.15 31.46 -18.53
N TYR A 1064 6.55 31.77 -19.67
CA TYR A 1064 6.98 32.85 -20.55
C TYR A 1064 6.16 34.11 -20.25
N ASP A 1065 6.84 35.25 -20.12
CA ASP A 1065 6.24 36.57 -19.95
C ASP A 1065 7.09 37.62 -20.69
N ASP A 1066 6.58 38.10 -21.83
CA ASP A 1066 7.16 39.15 -22.68
C ASP A 1066 8.69 39.07 -22.87
N GLY A 1067 9.17 37.88 -23.28
CA GLY A 1067 10.60 37.64 -23.57
C GLY A 1067 11.42 37.12 -22.39
N SER A 1068 10.82 37.00 -21.20
CA SER A 1068 11.42 36.42 -20.02
C SER A 1068 10.90 35.01 -19.75
N TRP A 1069 11.79 34.08 -19.39
CA TRP A 1069 11.46 32.71 -19.00
C TRP A 1069 11.69 32.55 -17.49
N THR A 1070 10.63 32.21 -16.75
CA THR A 1070 10.67 32.03 -15.29
C THR A 1070 10.32 30.58 -14.93
N PRO A 1071 11.27 29.77 -14.45
CA PRO A 1071 10.99 28.38 -14.04
C PRO A 1071 10.20 28.32 -12.73
N ALA A 1072 9.34 27.32 -12.60
CA ALA A 1072 8.71 26.91 -11.36
C ALA A 1072 9.44 25.67 -10.80
N SER A 1073 9.58 25.60 -9.47
CA SER A 1073 10.24 24.52 -8.75
C SER A 1073 9.29 23.90 -7.72
N GLY A 1074 9.55 22.67 -7.28
CA GLY A 1074 8.79 22.01 -6.21
C GLY A 1074 8.13 20.69 -6.62
N LEU A 1075 8.28 20.29 -7.89
CA LEU A 1075 7.90 18.95 -8.37
C LEU A 1075 9.04 17.96 -8.11
N GLY A 1076 8.71 16.73 -7.71
CA GLY A 1076 9.70 15.67 -7.49
C GLY A 1076 10.13 14.96 -8.78
N ASP A 1077 11.24 14.23 -8.71
CA ASP A 1077 11.95 13.66 -9.87
C ASP A 1077 11.12 12.63 -10.67
N SER A 1078 10.16 11.94 -10.04
CA SER A 1078 9.29 10.96 -10.70
C SER A 1078 8.08 11.59 -11.42
N THR A 1079 8.00 12.92 -11.48
CA THR A 1079 6.88 13.63 -12.11
C THR A 1079 6.88 13.43 -13.62
N SER A 1080 5.70 13.23 -14.20
CA SER A 1080 5.44 13.36 -15.63
C SER A 1080 4.23 14.26 -15.88
N ILE A 1081 4.39 15.27 -16.74
CA ILE A 1081 3.30 16.20 -17.11
C ILE A 1081 2.82 15.86 -18.51
N ARG A 1082 1.50 15.69 -18.65
CA ARG A 1082 0.82 15.36 -19.92
C ARG A 1082 0.09 16.57 -20.51
N LYS A 1083 -0.61 17.35 -19.67
CA LYS A 1083 -1.36 18.55 -20.11
C LYS A 1083 -1.28 19.67 -19.07
N LEU A 1084 -1.44 20.90 -19.56
CA LEU A 1084 -1.48 22.13 -18.79
C LEU A 1084 -2.73 22.92 -19.16
N GLN A 1085 -3.48 23.41 -18.18
CA GLN A 1085 -4.67 24.22 -18.41
C GLN A 1085 -4.78 25.34 -17.37
N ILE A 1086 -4.82 26.59 -17.82
CA ILE A 1086 -5.21 27.71 -16.95
C ILE A 1086 -6.71 27.63 -16.66
N MET A 1087 -7.05 27.70 -15.37
CA MET A 1087 -8.42 27.64 -14.85
C MET A 1087 -8.75 28.96 -14.14
N PRO A 1088 -9.89 29.61 -14.45
CA PRO A 1088 -10.32 30.80 -13.72
C PRO A 1088 -10.90 30.42 -12.35
N LEU A 1089 -10.90 31.38 -11.42
CA LEU A 1089 -11.37 31.18 -10.05
C LEU A 1089 -12.59 32.04 -9.70
N THR A 1090 -13.48 31.50 -8.87
CA THR A 1090 -14.62 32.21 -8.27
C THR A 1090 -14.21 33.12 -7.12
N SER A 1091 -13.06 32.85 -6.49
CA SER A 1091 -12.44 33.70 -5.47
C SER A 1091 -10.92 33.75 -5.65
N ASN A 1092 -10.31 34.89 -5.28
CA ASN A 1092 -8.88 35.09 -5.52
C ASN A 1092 -8.02 34.34 -4.49
N HIS A 1093 -6.92 33.76 -4.94
CA HIS A 1093 -5.83 33.30 -4.06
C HIS A 1093 -4.86 34.44 -3.70
N ASP A 1094 -3.89 34.18 -2.82
CA ASP A 1094 -2.85 35.15 -2.44
C ASP A 1094 -2.00 35.59 -3.64
N SER A 1095 -1.56 36.84 -3.68
CA SER A 1095 -0.81 37.36 -4.83
C SER A 1095 0.50 36.59 -5.07
N SER A 1096 0.70 36.13 -6.31
CA SER A 1096 1.97 35.55 -6.78
C SER A 1096 2.55 36.37 -7.94
N ALA A 1097 3.87 36.27 -8.15
CA ALA A 1097 4.56 36.86 -9.29
C ALA A 1097 4.32 36.09 -10.59
N THR A 1098 3.98 34.80 -10.52
CA THR A 1098 3.92 33.91 -11.68
C THR A 1098 2.50 33.63 -12.15
N VAL A 1099 1.52 33.55 -11.23
CA VAL A 1099 0.11 33.28 -11.54
C VAL A 1099 -0.76 34.41 -11.03
N ALA A 1100 -1.70 34.87 -11.86
CA ALA A 1100 -2.65 35.92 -11.50
C ALA A 1100 -3.61 35.42 -10.42
N ASN A 1101 -3.93 36.25 -9.43
CA ASN A 1101 -4.69 35.85 -8.25
C ASN A 1101 -6.10 35.30 -8.52
N ASN A 1102 -6.67 35.54 -9.69
CA ASN A 1102 -7.98 35.05 -10.12
C ASN A 1102 -7.90 33.81 -11.04
N GLN A 1103 -6.72 33.19 -11.13
CA GLN A 1103 -6.44 32.05 -12.00
C GLN A 1103 -5.61 31.00 -11.24
N VAL A 1104 -5.62 29.76 -11.71
CA VAL A 1104 -4.73 28.71 -11.25
C VAL A 1104 -4.27 27.88 -12.45
N LEU A 1105 -3.06 27.34 -12.40
CA LEU A 1105 -2.59 26.40 -13.41
C LEU A 1105 -2.94 24.98 -12.97
N MET A 1106 -3.82 24.31 -13.70
CA MET A 1106 -4.09 22.89 -13.53
C MET A 1106 -3.07 22.08 -14.35
N ILE A 1107 -2.42 21.13 -13.69
CA ILE A 1107 -1.37 20.27 -14.24
C ILE A 1107 -1.87 18.83 -14.18
N LEU A 1108 -1.94 18.16 -15.34
CA LEU A 1108 -2.38 16.77 -15.45
C LEU A 1108 -1.19 15.87 -15.78
N GLY A 1109 -1.16 14.69 -15.17
CA GLY A 1109 -0.18 13.65 -15.48
C GLY A 1109 -0.05 12.65 -14.35
N ASN A 1110 1.19 12.38 -13.96
CA ASN A 1110 1.54 11.69 -12.73
C ASN A 1110 2.47 12.65 -11.98
N ILE A 1111 1.92 13.37 -11.01
CA ILE A 1111 2.60 14.51 -10.40
C ILE A 1111 3.05 14.12 -8.99
N ASN A 1112 4.37 14.05 -8.78
CA ASN A 1112 4.93 13.82 -7.46
C ASN A 1112 5.10 15.15 -6.74
N ILE A 1113 4.31 15.34 -5.67
CA ILE A 1113 4.44 16.48 -4.76
C ILE A 1113 5.24 15.98 -3.55
N PRO A 1114 6.47 16.49 -3.33
CA PRO A 1114 7.27 16.13 -2.17
C PRO A 1114 6.46 16.23 -0.87
N ASP A 1115 6.62 15.25 0.01
CA ASP A 1115 5.93 15.11 1.30
C ASP A 1115 4.40 14.89 1.25
N GLN A 1116 3.74 15.05 0.10
CA GLN A 1116 2.29 14.81 -0.06
C GLN A 1116 1.97 13.55 -0.87
N GLY A 1117 2.92 13.06 -1.67
CA GLY A 1117 2.74 11.87 -2.52
C GLY A 1117 2.34 12.23 -3.95
N ASN A 1118 1.75 11.27 -4.65
CA ASN A 1118 1.40 11.44 -6.06
C ASN A 1118 -0.08 11.77 -6.26
N ALA A 1119 -0.36 12.57 -7.30
CA ALA A 1119 -1.69 12.92 -7.76
C ALA A 1119 -1.74 13.05 -9.30
N SER A 1120 -2.89 12.74 -9.88
CA SER A 1120 -3.12 12.81 -11.33
C SER A 1120 -3.49 14.20 -11.84
N ALA A 1121 -4.09 15.05 -11.00
CA ALA A 1121 -4.25 16.47 -11.27
C ALA A 1121 -3.86 17.33 -10.06
N VAL A 1122 -3.13 18.41 -10.33
CA VAL A 1122 -2.60 19.34 -9.32
C VAL A 1122 -2.91 20.78 -9.72
N LEU A 1123 -3.30 21.60 -8.75
CA LEU A 1123 -3.53 23.03 -8.89
C LEU A 1123 -2.30 23.81 -8.41
N PHE A 1124 -1.76 24.67 -9.28
CA PHE A 1124 -0.61 25.52 -8.98
C PHE A 1124 -1.00 27.00 -9.00
N ASN A 1125 -0.96 27.64 -7.82
CA ASN A 1125 -1.30 29.05 -7.63
C ASN A 1125 -0.10 30.01 -7.79
N GLY A 1126 1.03 29.50 -8.28
CA GLY A 1126 2.28 30.26 -8.40
C GLY A 1126 3.24 30.13 -7.22
N THR A 1127 2.81 29.55 -6.09
CA THR A 1127 3.66 29.33 -4.90
C THR A 1127 3.54 27.92 -4.33
N MET A 1128 2.35 27.31 -4.41
CA MET A 1128 2.07 25.98 -3.87
C MET A 1128 1.41 25.09 -4.93
N TYR A 1129 1.71 23.80 -4.83
CA TYR A 1129 1.05 22.73 -5.57
C TYR A 1129 0.06 22.05 -4.63
N GLU A 1130 -1.20 22.01 -5.02
CA GLU A 1130 -2.28 21.38 -4.25
C GLU A 1130 -2.86 20.20 -5.06
N PRO A 1131 -2.84 18.96 -4.55
CA PRO A 1131 -3.52 17.84 -5.19
C PRO A 1131 -5.00 18.16 -5.41
N TYR A 1132 -5.58 17.67 -6.50
CA TYR A 1132 -6.98 17.93 -6.83
C TYR A 1132 -7.74 16.67 -7.26
N ILE A 1133 -7.19 15.88 -8.18
CA ILE A 1133 -7.81 14.62 -8.61
C ILE A 1133 -6.81 13.48 -8.40
N LEU A 1134 -7.30 12.40 -7.79
CA LEU A 1134 -6.57 11.17 -7.53
C LEU A 1134 -7.16 10.04 -8.38
N THR A 1135 -6.31 9.22 -8.99
CA THR A 1135 -6.70 8.05 -9.76
C THR A 1135 -5.85 6.82 -9.43
N ASN A 1136 -6.46 5.63 -9.48
CA ASN A 1136 -5.82 4.34 -9.27
C ASN A 1136 -6.24 3.33 -10.33
N MET A 1137 -5.36 2.39 -10.63
CA MET A 1137 -5.68 1.17 -11.36
C MET A 1137 -6.12 0.09 -10.38
N ASP A 1138 -6.90 -0.90 -10.84
CA ASP A 1138 -7.43 -1.98 -10.00
C ASP A 1138 -6.35 -2.85 -9.35
N ASN A 1139 -5.19 -2.95 -10.00
CA ASN A 1139 -4.02 -3.66 -9.50
C ASN A 1139 -3.24 -2.88 -8.42
N GLY A 1140 -3.72 -1.71 -8.01
CA GLY A 1140 -3.05 -0.83 -7.05
C GLY A 1140 -1.90 -0.02 -7.63
N SER A 1141 -1.62 -0.14 -8.93
CA SER A 1141 -0.71 0.81 -9.58
C SER A 1141 -1.38 2.18 -9.73
N GLN A 1142 -0.55 3.20 -9.83
CA GLN A 1142 -1.00 4.57 -9.96
C GLN A 1142 -1.67 4.80 -11.33
N GLY A 1143 -2.80 5.49 -11.34
CA GLY A 1143 -3.41 5.97 -12.60
C GLY A 1143 -2.73 7.25 -13.12
N SER A 1144 -3.22 7.79 -14.23
CA SER A 1144 -2.75 9.07 -14.75
C SER A 1144 -3.80 9.77 -15.61
N LEU A 1145 -3.89 11.10 -15.50
CA LEU A 1145 -4.72 11.92 -16.38
C LEU A 1145 -3.89 12.51 -17.52
N SER A 1146 -4.37 12.35 -18.76
CA SER A 1146 -3.64 12.78 -19.96
C SER A 1146 -4.43 13.73 -20.86
N ALA A 1147 -5.74 13.90 -20.61
CA ALA A 1147 -6.62 14.77 -21.35
C ALA A 1147 -7.40 15.71 -20.43
N ILE A 1148 -7.47 16.98 -20.80
CA ILE A 1148 -8.48 17.92 -20.34
C ILE A 1148 -9.00 18.65 -21.57
N PHE A 1149 -10.32 18.64 -21.76
CA PHE A 1149 -10.92 19.36 -22.87
C PHE A 1149 -12.13 20.16 -22.41
N VAL A 1150 -12.16 21.39 -22.93
CA VAL A 1150 -13.07 22.45 -22.52
C VAL A 1150 -13.90 22.84 -23.72
N GLN A 1151 -15.20 23.05 -23.51
CA GLN A 1151 -16.12 23.44 -24.59
C GLN A 1151 -15.79 24.81 -25.19
N ASN A 1152 -15.38 25.78 -24.37
CA ASN A 1152 -15.10 27.16 -24.79
C ASN A 1152 -13.70 27.65 -24.34
N PRO A 1153 -12.60 27.09 -24.88
CA PRO A 1153 -11.25 27.35 -24.38
C PRO A 1153 -10.78 28.81 -24.57
N ASN A 1154 -11.39 29.59 -25.47
CA ASN A 1154 -11.00 30.99 -25.71
C ASN A 1154 -11.77 32.01 -24.85
N ASN A 1155 -12.84 31.63 -24.16
CA ASN A 1155 -13.73 32.59 -23.51
C ASN A 1155 -13.13 33.24 -22.25
N PHE A 1156 -12.38 32.49 -21.45
CA PHE A 1156 -11.78 33.00 -20.22
C PHE A 1156 -10.57 33.92 -20.49
N VAL A 1157 -9.89 33.70 -21.62
CA VAL A 1157 -8.70 34.45 -22.04
C VAL A 1157 -9.06 35.82 -22.64
N ASN A 1158 -10.30 35.97 -23.14
CA ASN A 1158 -10.79 37.18 -23.82
C ASN A 1158 -11.27 38.29 -22.87
N ASN A 1159 -11.22 38.10 -21.55
CA ASN A 1159 -11.70 39.06 -20.56
C ASN A 1159 -10.70 40.21 -20.30
N ARG A 1160 -10.35 40.97 -21.35
CA ARG A 1160 -10.05 42.38 -21.16
C ARG A 1160 -11.36 43.08 -20.81
N ASN A 1161 -11.58 43.29 -19.52
CA ASN A 1161 -12.39 44.40 -19.06
C ASN A 1161 -11.91 45.64 -19.84
N HIS A 1162 -12.71 46.11 -20.79
CA HIS A 1162 -12.46 47.31 -21.59
C HIS A 1162 -12.54 48.55 -20.70
N ARG A 1163 -11.68 48.65 -19.69
CA ARG A 1163 -11.44 49.87 -18.94
C ARG A 1163 -10.42 50.67 -19.73
N LEU A 1164 -10.91 51.69 -20.46
CA LEU A 1164 -10.08 52.73 -21.04
C LEU A 1164 -9.08 53.23 -19.98
N SER A 1165 -7.82 53.46 -20.35
CA SER A 1165 -6.84 53.98 -19.40
C SER A 1165 -7.36 55.26 -18.76
N VAL A 1166 -7.08 55.47 -17.46
CA VAL A 1166 -7.57 56.66 -16.73
C VAL A 1166 -7.23 57.95 -17.47
N GLY A 1167 -6.08 58.01 -18.15
CA GLY A 1167 -5.70 59.13 -19.01
C GLY A 1167 -6.64 59.36 -20.20
N ILE A 1168 -7.12 58.30 -20.86
CA ILE A 1168 -8.10 58.41 -21.96
C ILE A 1168 -9.49 58.78 -21.41
N ILE A 1169 -9.89 58.25 -20.25
CA ILE A 1169 -11.15 58.65 -19.58
C ILE A 1169 -11.12 60.14 -19.22
N VAL A 1170 -10.00 60.63 -18.68
CA VAL A 1170 -9.81 62.06 -18.39
C VAL A 1170 -9.80 62.89 -19.67
N ALA A 1171 -9.18 62.42 -20.76
CA ALA A 1171 -9.18 63.13 -22.04
C ALA A 1171 -10.57 63.21 -22.69
N ILE A 1172 -11.33 62.10 -22.68
CA ILE A 1172 -12.72 62.06 -23.16
C ILE A 1172 -13.60 62.93 -22.27
N GLY A 1173 -13.44 62.86 -20.94
CA GLY A 1173 -14.15 63.71 -19.98
C GLY A 1173 -13.87 65.20 -20.19
N LEU A 1174 -12.61 65.57 -20.45
CA LEU A 1174 -12.22 66.94 -20.79
C LEU A 1174 -12.81 67.39 -22.12
N ALA A 1175 -12.78 66.54 -23.15
CA ALA A 1175 -13.34 66.85 -24.46
C ALA A 1175 -14.87 67.05 -24.39
N ILE A 1176 -15.57 66.19 -23.65
CA ILE A 1176 -17.01 66.31 -23.40
C ILE A 1176 -17.30 67.57 -22.57
N ALA A 1177 -16.52 67.87 -21.54
CA ALA A 1177 -16.70 69.08 -20.73
C ALA A 1177 -16.49 70.37 -21.55
N LEU A 1178 -15.49 70.41 -22.43
CA LEU A 1178 -15.25 71.53 -23.34
C LEU A 1178 -16.39 71.66 -24.36
N ALA A 1179 -16.87 70.55 -24.92
CA ALA A 1179 -17.99 70.55 -25.85
C ALA A 1179 -19.29 71.03 -25.18
N ILE A 1180 -19.60 70.54 -23.97
CA ILE A 1180 -20.78 70.96 -23.18
C ILE A 1180 -20.67 72.44 -22.80
N THR A 1181 -19.50 72.90 -22.36
CA THR A 1181 -19.29 74.32 -22.01
C THR A 1181 -19.47 75.20 -23.25
N GLY A 1182 -18.92 74.80 -24.40
CA GLY A 1182 -19.13 75.47 -25.67
C GLY A 1182 -20.61 75.53 -26.06
N LEU A 1183 -21.34 74.42 -25.89
CA LEU A 1183 -22.78 74.33 -26.15
C LEU A 1183 -23.60 75.21 -25.22
N ILE A 1184 -23.28 75.26 -23.93
CA ILE A 1184 -23.94 76.12 -22.94
C ILE A 1184 -23.69 77.60 -23.27
N ILE A 1185 -22.48 77.99 -23.65
CA ILE A 1185 -22.18 79.36 -24.09
C ILE A 1185 -22.96 79.71 -25.36
N LEU A 1186 -23.04 78.79 -26.32
CA LEU A 1186 -23.79 78.98 -27.56
C LEU A 1186 -25.30 79.08 -27.30
N LEU A 1187 -25.84 78.23 -26.42
CA LEU A 1187 -27.23 78.29 -25.97
C LEU A 1187 -27.50 79.57 -25.18
N GLY A 1188 -26.57 80.02 -24.34
CA GLY A 1188 -26.63 81.29 -23.61
C GLY A 1188 -26.67 82.49 -24.56
N LEU A 1189 -25.79 82.52 -25.56
CA LEU A 1189 -25.78 83.56 -26.59
C LEU A 1189 -27.04 83.51 -27.47
N LEU A 1190 -27.52 82.33 -27.83
CA LEU A 1190 -28.75 82.15 -28.60
C LEU A 1190 -30.00 82.53 -27.79
N LEU A 1191 -30.06 82.16 -26.51
CA LEU A 1191 -31.13 82.54 -25.59
C LEU A 1191 -31.08 84.03 -25.27
N GLU A 1192 -29.91 84.65 -25.10
CA GLU A 1192 -29.79 86.10 -24.93
C GLU A 1192 -30.22 86.84 -26.20
N ARG A 1193 -29.82 86.35 -27.38
CA ARG A 1193 -30.22 86.92 -28.67
C ARG A 1193 -31.70 86.70 -28.99
N ARG A 1194 -32.30 85.60 -28.49
CA ARG A 1194 -33.73 85.32 -28.57
C ARG A 1194 -34.53 86.11 -27.53
N ARG A 1195 -34.01 86.29 -26.32
CA ARG A 1195 -34.61 87.10 -25.25
C ARG A 1195 -34.60 88.59 -25.62
N ARG A 1196 -33.49 89.11 -26.17
CA ARG A 1196 -33.41 90.46 -26.75
C ARG A 1196 -34.30 90.66 -28.00
N ARG A 1197 -34.84 89.59 -28.60
CA ARG A 1197 -35.83 89.64 -29.69
C ARG A 1197 -37.29 89.46 -29.24
N ILE A 1198 -37.54 88.91 -28.04
CA ILE A 1198 -38.89 88.58 -27.54
C ILE A 1198 -39.33 89.55 -26.43
N GLU A 1199 -38.40 90.05 -25.62
CA GLU A 1199 -38.69 91.04 -24.58
C GLU A 1199 -38.28 92.42 -25.12
N GLY A 1200 -39.24 93.09 -25.77
CA GLY A 1200 -39.14 94.51 -26.06
C GLY A 1200 -38.77 95.29 -24.79
N TYR A 1201 -37.89 96.27 -24.96
CA TYR A 1201 -37.33 97.10 -23.90
C TYR A 1201 -38.41 97.71 -22.99
N VAL A 1202 -38.53 97.27 -21.72
CA VAL A 1202 -39.02 98.08 -20.59
C VAL A 1202 -38.44 97.53 -19.26
N PRO A 1203 -37.82 98.36 -18.40
CA PRO A 1203 -37.16 97.93 -17.16
C PRO A 1203 -38.14 97.96 -15.98
N ILE A 1204 -38.07 97.01 -15.03
CA ILE A 1204 -38.61 97.24 -13.68
C ILE A 1204 -37.69 96.66 -12.60
N THR A 1205 -37.58 97.50 -11.58
CA THR A 1205 -36.87 97.53 -10.30
C THR A 1205 -36.66 96.22 -9.50
N ALA A 1206 -35.56 96.26 -8.75
CA ALA A 1206 -35.16 95.39 -7.66
C ALA A 1206 -36.24 95.19 -6.57
N ASP A 1207 -36.31 94.00 -5.98
CA ASP A 1207 -35.87 93.72 -4.60
C ASP A 1207 -36.10 92.22 -4.30
N LYS A 1208 -35.07 91.52 -3.81
CA LYS A 1208 -34.91 91.02 -2.44
C LYS A 1208 -35.85 89.90 -1.98
N SER A 1209 -35.15 88.82 -1.63
CA SER A 1209 -35.23 88.10 -0.35
C SER A 1209 -36.30 87.03 -0.16
N ALA A 1210 -35.94 86.12 0.76
CA ALA A 1210 -36.69 85.02 1.36
C ALA A 1210 -36.72 83.71 0.52
N ASN A 1211 -36.38 82.53 1.03
CA ASN A 1211 -36.17 82.16 2.43
C ASN A 1211 -35.30 80.91 2.54
N VAL A 1212 -34.42 80.97 3.54
CA VAL A 1212 -33.62 79.89 4.11
C VAL A 1212 -34.37 79.34 5.32
N ASN A 1213 -34.07 78.09 5.69
CA ASN A 1213 -34.30 77.37 6.96
C ASN A 1213 -35.32 76.23 6.84
N ARG A 1214 -34.83 74.97 6.80
CA ARG A 1214 -34.36 74.12 7.92
C ARG A 1214 -35.53 73.60 8.77
N LEU A 1215 -35.87 72.32 8.56
CA LEU A 1215 -36.63 71.50 9.50
C LEU A 1215 -35.83 71.29 10.80
N PRO A 1216 -36.51 71.10 11.94
CA PRO A 1216 -36.46 69.80 12.61
C PRO A 1216 -37.79 69.48 13.35
N PRO A 1217 -37.88 68.49 14.27
CA PRO A 1217 -38.48 67.18 14.04
C PRO A 1217 -39.71 66.93 14.98
N ASP A 1218 -40.18 65.68 15.01
CA ASP A 1218 -41.02 65.09 16.08
C ASP A 1218 -42.54 65.26 16.00
N GLN A 1219 -43.18 64.54 15.07
CA GLN A 1219 -44.51 63.91 15.22
C GLN A 1219 -44.54 62.73 14.22
N LEU A 1220 -44.94 61.49 14.51
CA LEU A 1220 -45.71 60.94 15.60
C LEU A 1220 -45.54 59.41 15.49
N PHE A 1221 -45.19 58.74 16.58
CA PHE A 1221 -45.24 57.28 16.64
C PHE A 1221 -46.66 56.76 16.33
N ALA A 1222 -46.80 55.89 15.34
CA ALA A 1222 -47.88 54.90 15.26
C ALA A 1222 -47.53 53.75 14.29
N LYS A 1223 -47.08 52.63 14.89
CA LYS A 1223 -47.24 51.20 14.54
C LYS A 1223 -47.04 50.73 13.08
N LEU A 1224 -46.08 49.83 12.82
CA LEU A 1224 -46.17 48.37 13.06
C LEU A 1224 -47.37 47.72 12.37
N GLU A 1225 -47.14 47.20 11.16
CA GLU A 1225 -47.24 45.77 10.78
C GLU A 1225 -47.24 45.64 9.24
N GLY A 1226 -46.77 44.50 8.75
CA GLY A 1226 -47.05 44.04 7.38
C GLY A 1226 -45.84 44.06 6.46
N GLY A 1227 -45.16 42.92 6.38
CA GLY A 1227 -44.05 42.70 5.45
C GLY A 1227 -44.48 42.63 3.98
N GLY A 1228 -43.49 42.56 3.11
CA GLY A 1228 -43.73 42.28 1.70
C GLY A 1228 -42.63 42.77 0.77
N HIS A 1229 -41.70 41.87 0.48
CA HIS A 1229 -41.14 41.61 -0.85
C HIS A 1229 -40.30 42.67 -1.58
N SER A 1230 -39.13 42.17 -1.98
CA SER A 1230 -38.51 42.34 -3.31
C SER A 1230 -37.49 43.46 -3.54
N PRO A 1231 -36.56 43.22 -4.49
CA PRO A 1231 -35.11 43.57 -4.43
C PRO A 1231 -34.82 44.77 -5.38
N PRO A 1232 -33.59 45.07 -5.90
CA PRO A 1232 -32.29 44.38 -5.80
C PRO A 1232 -31.05 45.32 -5.66
N LYS A 1233 -29.89 44.67 -5.84
CA LYS A 1233 -28.51 45.16 -6.00
C LYS A 1233 -27.72 45.16 -4.70
N ILE A 1234 -26.51 44.61 -4.67
CA ILE A 1234 -25.49 44.61 -5.74
C ILE A 1234 -24.97 43.22 -6.01
#